data_AF-S8DMJ3-F1
#
_entry.id   AF-S8DMJ3-F1
#
_cell.length_a   1.000
_cell.length_b   1.000
_cell.length_c   1.000
_cell.angle_alpha   90.00
_cell.angle_beta   90.00
_cell.angle_gamma   90.00
#
_symmetry.space_group_name_H-M   'P 1'
#
loop_
_entity.id
_entity.type
_entity.pdbx_description
1 polymer ?
#
loop_
_entity_poly.entity_id
_entity_poly.type
_entity_poly.pdbx_seq_one_letter_code
_entity_poly.pdbx_strand_id
1 'polypeptide(L)'
;HQIIFKMVEDNPRDVGHAMDNLNIVYGDESLPHLYENSRVSVDQLPHQEGIIRRAVALGRYLQNPLGMVATLCGPGREILSWKLHQFQNFLSPDEKYGIIEQVMVDITNQVGFDMNVAVSHEWLFASLQFISGLGSRKAASLQRSLVRSGPILKRSDLMFAHGLGKNIFINAAGFLRVRQSGLSSINTNFIDFLDDTRIHPQSYHDAVNFAKDVLQEHGGCSDVELVMAVEIIREKSDLLKVVDIHEYAEEKSKLHIKETLNDIKLELIEGFGERRKRYVEPNQDDEFIMISGETEEALSEGRTVTATVRRVQSEKAICSLESGLTGVLTKEDYSDDWRNAPELTDKLREGDILTCKVKSVVKNRYQVFLTCRESQRRNHCSENLHVDPYYQENHSPLKPEEDKSRKDKVPIERPFKRRMIVHPHFQNISADEAIQFLKEKLPGESVVRPSSRGPLFLTLTLKISDGVYAHKDIAEDGKELKDITSLLRIGKKLKIADSTFDDLDEVTDRYVDPLVTHLKEMLNYRKFRPGTRAEVDDRLRTEKAENPMRIVYGFGISHEHPGNFILTYIRSSNPRHEYVGLDPKGFKFRKQTFESVDRLVSHFQRNIDAPRDSGKSLRSGFGDDDQAMDAVYRNDEGRGRGRGRGRGRGRGRGRGRGHRSDGSDDNGGDRKASSWGGGDGTGKSSWGGDDDGGGGKAFGNSSWGGGGKASVNSSWGGGAKDSVGDSGWGGGAG
;
A
#
# COMPACT_ATOMS: atom_id res chain seq x y z
N HIS A 1 -12.37 -0.54 38.91
CA HIS A 1 -13.20 -0.66 40.14
C HIS A 1 -14.41 -1.60 39.99
N GLN A 2 -15.32 -1.45 39.01
CA GLN A 2 -16.49 -2.36 38.89
C GLN A 2 -16.15 -3.84 38.65
N ILE A 3 -15.07 -4.14 37.92
CA ILE A 3 -14.63 -5.53 37.67
C ILE A 3 -14.09 -6.18 38.95
N ILE A 4 -13.31 -5.44 39.73
CA ILE A 4 -12.80 -5.90 41.03
C ILE A 4 -13.99 -6.22 41.95
N PHE A 5 -15.00 -5.34 41.99
CA PHE A 5 -16.20 -5.57 42.79
C PHE A 5 -16.95 -6.85 42.37
N LYS A 6 -17.10 -7.10 41.06
CA LYS A 6 -17.68 -8.35 40.54
C LYS A 6 -16.86 -9.59 40.87
N MET A 7 -15.52 -9.53 40.77
CA MET A 7 -14.66 -10.65 41.16
C MET A 7 -14.80 -11.00 42.65
N VAL A 8 -14.96 -9.98 43.50
CA VAL A 8 -15.21 -10.15 44.93
C VAL A 8 -16.60 -10.72 45.22
N GLU A 9 -17.62 -10.32 44.46
CA GLU A 9 -18.98 -10.88 44.57
C GLU A 9 -19.06 -12.33 44.07
N ASP A 10 -18.43 -12.65 42.95
CA ASP A 10 -18.54 -13.96 42.29
C ASP A 10 -17.66 -15.03 42.96
N ASN A 11 -16.48 -14.67 43.49
CA ASN A 11 -15.53 -15.59 44.15
C ASN A 11 -15.07 -15.11 45.54
N PRO A 12 -15.98 -14.94 46.52
CA PRO A 12 -15.67 -14.35 47.82
C PRO A 12 -14.71 -15.20 48.68
N ARG A 13 -14.53 -16.48 48.36
CA ARG A 13 -13.62 -17.39 49.09
C ARG A 13 -12.15 -17.27 48.68
N ASP A 14 -11.89 -16.74 47.47
CA ASP A 14 -10.54 -16.57 46.93
C ASP A 14 -9.96 -15.18 47.22
N VAL A 15 -10.77 -14.29 47.80
CA VAL A 15 -10.44 -12.88 48.07
C VAL A 15 -10.09 -12.74 49.55
N GLY A 16 -8.83 -12.93 49.90
CA GLY A 16 -8.31 -12.61 51.24
C GLY A 16 -8.03 -11.10 51.43
N HIS A 17 -7.72 -10.70 52.67
CA HIS A 17 -7.28 -9.34 53.06
C HIS A 17 -6.02 -8.82 52.32
N ALA A 18 -5.39 -9.63 51.47
CA ALA A 18 -4.27 -9.25 50.60
C ALA A 18 -4.70 -8.51 49.32
N MET A 19 -6.00 -8.43 49.02
CA MET A 19 -6.54 -7.85 47.78
C MET A 19 -6.79 -6.33 47.86
N ASP A 20 -6.56 -5.69 49.00
CA ASP A 20 -6.75 -4.23 49.16
C ASP A 20 -5.74 -3.39 48.34
N ASN A 21 -4.66 -4.02 47.85
CA ASN A 21 -3.58 -3.38 47.06
C ASN A 21 -3.46 -3.95 45.64
N LEU A 22 -4.58 -4.23 44.95
CA LEU A 22 -4.53 -4.63 43.55
C LEU A 22 -4.20 -3.43 42.64
N ASN A 23 -3.00 -3.45 42.05
CA ASN A 23 -2.60 -2.50 41.03
C ASN A 23 -3.24 -2.87 39.69
N ILE A 24 -3.86 -1.88 39.04
CA ILE A 24 -4.39 -2.01 37.68
C ILE A 24 -3.32 -1.49 36.73
N VAL A 25 -2.90 -2.32 35.79
CA VAL A 25 -1.86 -1.99 34.82
C VAL A 25 -2.40 -2.24 33.41
N TYR A 26 -2.16 -1.29 32.51
CA TYR A 26 -2.48 -1.46 31.09
C TYR A 26 -1.43 -2.36 30.42
N GLY A 27 -1.87 -3.22 29.52
CA GLY A 27 -0.99 -4.10 28.77
C GLY A 27 -1.21 -3.94 27.27
N ASP A 28 -0.13 -4.10 26.51
CA ASP A 28 -0.18 -4.07 25.05
C ASP A 28 -0.97 -5.27 24.50
N GLU A 29 -2.04 -4.99 23.74
CA GLU A 29 -2.88 -6.00 23.11
C GLU A 29 -2.34 -6.48 21.76
N SER A 30 -1.29 -5.85 21.21
CA SER A 30 -0.80 -6.14 19.86
C SER A 30 -0.43 -7.62 19.66
N LEU A 31 0.22 -8.23 20.65
CA LEU A 31 0.58 -9.65 20.66
C LEU A 31 -0.60 -10.57 21.06
N PRO A 32 -1.34 -10.31 22.17
CA PRO A 32 -2.56 -11.04 22.51
C PRO A 32 -3.59 -11.13 21.38
N HIS A 33 -3.70 -10.10 20.54
CA HIS A 33 -4.59 -10.09 19.37
C HIS A 33 -4.17 -11.11 18.30
N LEU A 34 -2.87 -11.35 18.13
CA LEU A 34 -2.37 -12.42 17.25
C LEU A 34 -2.68 -13.80 17.84
N TYR A 35 -2.52 -13.95 19.15
CA TYR A 35 -2.84 -15.19 19.84
C TYR A 35 -4.32 -15.57 19.71
N GLU A 36 -5.24 -14.62 19.89
CA GLU A 36 -6.68 -14.83 19.73
C GLU A 36 -7.05 -15.61 18.46
N ASN A 37 -6.41 -15.27 17.34
CA ASN A 37 -6.68 -15.84 16.02
C ASN A 37 -5.74 -17.01 15.64
N SER A 38 -4.78 -17.35 16.50
CA SER A 38 -3.82 -18.43 16.26
C SER A 38 -4.45 -19.81 16.43
N ARG A 39 -3.87 -20.82 15.76
CA ARG A 39 -4.30 -22.23 15.97
C ARG A 39 -4.01 -22.70 17.39
N VAL A 40 -2.86 -22.28 17.93
CA VAL A 40 -2.42 -22.66 19.28
C VAL A 40 -3.40 -22.21 20.36
N SER A 41 -4.05 -21.05 20.19
CA SER A 41 -5.06 -20.61 21.17
C SER A 41 -6.33 -21.44 21.16
N VAL A 42 -6.72 -21.94 19.99
CA VAL A 42 -7.87 -22.86 19.83
C VAL A 42 -7.56 -24.20 20.50
N ASP A 43 -6.33 -24.70 20.32
CA ASP A 43 -5.89 -25.97 20.89
C ASP A 43 -5.77 -25.89 22.42
N GLN A 44 -5.21 -24.80 22.95
CA GLN A 44 -5.02 -24.61 24.40
C GLN A 44 -6.30 -24.22 25.15
N LEU A 45 -7.21 -23.47 24.51
CA LEU A 45 -8.45 -22.97 25.11
C LEU A 45 -9.65 -23.32 24.21
N PRO A 46 -9.97 -24.62 24.09
CA PRO A 46 -11.09 -25.07 23.29
C PRO A 46 -12.40 -24.51 23.87
N HIS A 47 -13.38 -24.25 22.99
CA HIS A 47 -14.71 -23.74 23.33
C HIS A 47 -14.78 -22.35 23.99
N GLN A 48 -13.66 -21.63 24.12
CA GLN A 48 -13.65 -20.25 24.61
C GLN A 48 -13.82 -19.24 23.48
N GLU A 49 -14.43 -18.09 23.76
CA GLU A 49 -14.55 -16.97 22.81
C GLU A 49 -13.20 -16.25 22.60
N GLY A 50 -13.05 -15.58 21.46
CA GLY A 50 -11.81 -14.88 21.09
C GLY A 50 -11.35 -13.85 22.13
N ILE A 51 -12.29 -13.07 22.68
CA ILE A 51 -11.99 -12.07 23.71
C ILE A 51 -11.44 -12.69 25.00
N ILE A 52 -11.92 -13.87 25.38
CA ILE A 52 -11.42 -14.60 26.57
C ILE A 52 -10.00 -15.08 26.30
N ARG A 53 -9.73 -15.64 25.11
CA ARG A 53 -8.38 -16.07 24.72
C ARG A 53 -7.40 -14.90 24.71
N ARG A 54 -7.84 -13.72 24.25
CA ARG A 54 -7.05 -12.49 24.29
C ARG A 54 -6.74 -12.08 25.74
N ALA A 55 -7.73 -12.07 26.62
CA ALA A 55 -7.54 -11.72 28.02
C ALA A 55 -6.55 -12.67 28.74
N VAL A 56 -6.65 -13.98 28.47
CA VAL A 56 -5.69 -14.96 29.00
C VAL A 56 -4.28 -14.71 28.46
N ALA A 57 -4.14 -14.40 27.16
CA ALA A 57 -2.86 -14.07 26.57
C ALA A 57 -2.24 -12.79 27.16
N LEU A 58 -3.05 -11.77 27.44
CA LEU A 58 -2.59 -10.54 28.09
C LEU A 58 -2.04 -10.82 29.50
N GLY A 59 -2.76 -11.61 30.30
CA GLY A 59 -2.30 -12.03 31.64
C GLY A 59 -1.02 -12.86 31.58
N ARG A 60 -0.95 -13.84 30.67
CA ARG A 60 0.27 -14.65 30.48
C ARG A 60 1.44 -13.82 29.95
N TYR A 61 1.20 -12.82 29.12
CA TYR A 61 2.24 -11.94 28.59
C TYR A 61 2.85 -11.10 29.70
N LEU A 62 2.03 -10.58 30.62
CA LEU A 62 2.52 -9.87 31.81
C LEU A 62 3.36 -10.78 32.73
N GLN A 63 2.96 -12.05 32.88
CA GLN A 63 3.70 -13.03 33.71
C GLN A 63 5.00 -13.49 33.06
N ASN A 64 4.97 -13.83 31.77
CA ASN A 64 6.11 -14.33 31.02
C ASN A 64 6.02 -13.93 29.54
N PRO A 65 6.57 -12.75 29.17
CA PRO A 65 6.57 -12.28 27.79
C PRO A 65 7.25 -13.28 26.84
N LEU A 66 8.35 -13.89 27.28
CA LEU A 66 9.15 -14.82 26.47
C LEU A 66 8.34 -16.06 26.07
N GLY A 67 7.64 -16.68 27.03
CA GLY A 67 6.80 -17.85 26.76
C GLY A 67 5.66 -17.55 25.79
N MET A 68 5.04 -16.38 25.92
CA MET A 68 3.97 -15.95 25.03
C MET A 68 4.46 -15.64 23.61
N VAL A 69 5.59 -14.95 23.47
CA VAL A 69 6.21 -14.72 22.15
C VAL A 69 6.61 -16.05 21.50
N ALA A 70 7.20 -16.96 22.27
CA ALA A 70 7.59 -18.28 21.78
C ALA A 70 6.40 -19.10 21.27
N THR A 71 5.23 -18.95 21.89
CA THR A 71 4.00 -19.63 21.49
C THR A 71 3.56 -19.26 20.07
N LEU A 72 3.80 -18.01 19.65
CA LEU A 72 3.48 -17.52 18.30
C LEU A 72 4.57 -17.82 17.27
N CYS A 73 5.70 -18.38 17.69
CA CYS A 73 6.76 -18.87 16.80
C CYS A 73 6.53 -20.33 16.39
N GLY A 74 5.30 -20.82 16.48
CA GLY A 74 4.93 -22.17 16.06
C GLY A 74 5.03 -22.37 14.54
N PRO A 75 4.52 -23.51 14.03
CA PRO A 75 4.59 -23.83 12.60
C PRO A 75 3.88 -22.81 11.70
N GLY A 76 2.87 -22.09 12.23
CA GLY A 76 2.17 -21.01 11.52
C GLY A 76 2.96 -19.70 11.42
N ARG A 77 4.05 -19.55 12.20
CA ARG A 77 4.87 -18.33 12.30
C ARG A 77 4.03 -17.05 12.44
N GLU A 78 2.96 -17.12 13.24
CA GLU A 78 2.03 -16.01 13.46
C GLU A 78 2.74 -14.74 13.96
N ILE A 79 3.87 -14.92 14.66
CA ILE A 79 4.77 -13.83 15.08
C ILE A 79 5.20 -12.89 13.96
N LEU A 80 5.26 -13.36 12.71
CA LEU A 80 5.62 -12.52 11.56
C LEU A 80 4.59 -11.43 11.27
N SER A 81 3.36 -11.61 11.72
CA SER A 81 2.29 -10.61 11.60
C SER A 81 2.39 -9.52 12.67
N TRP A 82 3.26 -9.68 13.67
CA TRP A 82 3.50 -8.66 14.68
C TRP A 82 4.22 -7.45 14.07
N LYS A 83 3.63 -6.27 14.29
CA LYS A 83 4.13 -4.99 13.79
C LYS A 83 5.09 -4.38 14.82
N LEU A 84 6.36 -4.71 14.69
CA LEU A 84 7.42 -4.23 15.57
C LEU A 84 8.01 -2.91 15.08
N HIS A 85 8.08 -2.71 13.75
CA HIS A 85 8.73 -1.53 13.17
C HIS A 85 8.08 -1.11 11.86
N GLN A 86 8.07 0.20 11.58
CA GLN A 86 7.49 0.78 10.36
C GLN A 86 8.14 0.27 9.06
N PHE A 87 9.44 -0.03 9.11
CA PHE A 87 10.23 -0.50 7.96
C PHE A 87 10.37 -2.03 7.91
N GLN A 88 9.64 -2.79 8.73
CA GLN A 88 9.78 -4.25 8.73
C GLN A 88 9.37 -4.91 7.40
N ASN A 89 8.53 -4.24 6.60
CA ASN A 89 8.04 -4.75 5.32
C ASN A 89 9.11 -4.75 4.21
N PHE A 90 10.29 -4.15 4.46
CA PHE A 90 11.43 -4.23 3.55
C PHE A 90 12.21 -5.54 3.68
N LEU A 91 11.95 -6.33 4.72
CA LEU A 91 12.57 -7.64 4.92
C LEU A 91 11.70 -8.74 4.33
N SER A 92 12.33 -9.77 3.78
CA SER A 92 11.62 -11.00 3.43
C SER A 92 11.13 -11.71 4.71
N PRO A 93 10.07 -12.55 4.62
CA PRO A 93 9.57 -13.31 5.76
C PRO A 93 10.64 -14.21 6.43
N ASP A 94 11.56 -14.76 5.64
CA ASP A 94 12.62 -15.62 6.13
C ASP A 94 13.73 -14.82 6.84
N GLU A 95 14.13 -13.66 6.33
CA GLU A 95 15.04 -12.75 7.03
C GLU A 95 14.44 -12.27 8.35
N LYS A 96 13.15 -11.87 8.33
CA LYS A 96 12.44 -11.46 9.54
C LYS A 96 12.39 -12.58 10.57
N TYR A 97 12.07 -13.80 10.15
CA TYR A 97 12.04 -14.95 11.05
C TYR A 97 13.44 -15.30 11.58
N GLY A 98 14.48 -15.26 10.73
CA GLY A 98 15.85 -15.54 11.16
C GLY A 98 16.33 -14.59 12.26
N ILE A 99 16.00 -13.30 12.16
CA ILE A 99 16.29 -12.31 13.21
C ILE A 99 15.51 -12.63 14.50
N ILE A 100 14.21 -12.94 14.38
CA ILE A 100 13.38 -13.31 15.54
C ILE A 100 13.93 -14.56 16.22
N GLU A 101 14.27 -15.60 15.45
CA GLU A 101 14.83 -16.85 15.96
C GLU A 101 16.14 -16.60 16.70
N GLN A 102 17.04 -15.79 16.14
CA GLN A 102 18.30 -15.42 16.80
C GLN A 102 18.06 -14.74 18.15
N VAL A 103 17.19 -13.74 18.20
CA VAL A 103 16.85 -13.03 19.46
C VAL A 103 16.19 -13.98 20.46
N MET A 104 15.29 -14.86 19.99
CA MET A 104 14.62 -15.83 20.84
C MET A 104 15.59 -16.84 21.43
N VAL A 105 16.58 -17.30 20.66
CA VAL A 105 17.68 -18.16 21.15
C VAL A 105 18.47 -17.41 22.22
N ASP A 106 18.92 -16.19 21.95
CA ASP A 106 19.74 -15.42 22.91
C ASP A 106 19.01 -15.21 24.25
N ILE A 107 17.77 -14.74 24.21
CA ILE A 107 16.98 -14.46 25.43
C ILE A 107 16.58 -15.74 26.16
N THR A 108 16.19 -16.79 25.44
CA THR A 108 15.78 -18.07 26.08
C THR A 108 16.94 -18.71 26.83
N ASN A 109 18.15 -18.70 26.24
CA ASN A 109 19.33 -19.27 26.90
C ASN A 109 19.82 -18.37 28.06
N GLN A 110 19.66 -17.04 27.98
CA GLN A 110 19.96 -16.15 29.11
C GLN A 110 19.01 -16.36 30.30
N VAL A 111 17.70 -16.46 30.05
CA VAL A 111 16.69 -16.67 31.11
C VAL A 111 16.80 -18.08 31.69
N GLY A 112 16.97 -19.07 30.81
CA GLY A 112 16.87 -20.49 31.16
C GLY A 112 15.43 -21.00 31.08
N PHE A 113 15.31 -22.32 31.12
CA PHE A 113 14.04 -23.03 30.98
C PHE A 113 13.83 -23.98 32.15
N ASP A 114 12.82 -23.71 32.98
CA ASP A 114 12.43 -24.61 34.07
C ASP A 114 11.50 -25.71 33.54
N MET A 115 12.03 -26.92 33.55
CA MET A 115 11.32 -28.08 32.98
C MET A 115 10.13 -28.51 33.83
N ASN A 116 10.25 -28.49 35.16
CA ASN A 116 9.21 -28.99 36.05
C ASN A 116 8.02 -28.01 36.08
N VAL A 117 8.30 -26.71 35.97
CA VAL A 117 7.26 -25.69 35.78
C VAL A 117 6.58 -25.85 34.42
N ALA A 118 7.34 -26.12 33.34
CA ALA A 118 6.77 -26.36 32.02
C ALA A 118 5.90 -27.63 31.96
N VAL A 119 6.30 -28.71 32.64
CA VAL A 119 5.47 -29.94 32.78
C VAL A 119 4.12 -29.63 33.41
N SER A 120 4.06 -28.67 34.35
CA SER A 120 2.82 -28.25 35.00
C SER A 120 1.98 -27.29 34.14
N HIS A 121 2.61 -26.58 33.20
CA HIS A 121 1.96 -25.54 32.39
C HIS A 121 2.37 -25.66 30.91
N GLU A 122 1.51 -26.28 30.11
CA GLU A 122 1.82 -26.65 28.72
C GLU A 122 2.30 -25.49 27.85
N TRP A 123 1.72 -24.29 28.00
CA TRP A 123 2.05 -23.13 27.19
C TRP A 123 3.50 -22.65 27.35
N LEU A 124 4.18 -23.02 28.43
CA LEU A 124 5.60 -22.68 28.63
C LEU A 124 6.54 -23.53 27.77
N PHE A 125 6.11 -24.71 27.29
CA PHE A 125 6.95 -25.56 26.44
C PHE A 125 7.36 -24.91 25.11
N ALA A 126 6.64 -23.87 24.67
CA ALA A 126 6.94 -23.19 23.43
C ALA A 126 8.37 -22.62 23.38
N SER A 127 8.92 -22.18 24.52
CA SER A 127 10.29 -21.66 24.59
C SER A 127 11.36 -22.74 24.41
N LEU A 128 11.04 -24.00 24.64
CA LEU A 128 12.00 -25.11 24.59
C LEU A 128 12.66 -25.27 23.22
N GLN A 129 11.98 -24.85 22.14
CA GLN A 129 12.54 -24.91 20.78
C GLN A 129 13.73 -23.98 20.56
N PHE A 130 13.92 -22.97 21.42
CA PHE A 130 14.98 -21.96 21.30
C PHE A 130 16.19 -22.23 22.21
N ILE A 131 16.17 -23.31 22.99
CA ILE A 131 17.32 -23.74 23.78
C ILE A 131 18.43 -24.25 22.85
N SER A 132 19.67 -23.88 23.17
CA SER A 132 20.85 -24.26 22.40
C SER A 132 20.94 -25.77 22.18
N GLY A 133 21.08 -26.19 20.92
CA GLY A 133 21.13 -27.61 20.52
C GLY A 133 19.77 -28.28 20.32
N LEU A 134 18.68 -27.64 20.79
CA LEU A 134 17.31 -28.00 20.46
C LEU A 134 16.83 -27.24 19.23
N GLY A 135 15.62 -27.56 18.82
CA GLY A 135 14.89 -27.00 17.69
C GLY A 135 13.49 -27.60 17.71
N SER A 136 12.55 -27.06 16.93
CA SER A 136 11.13 -27.43 16.99
C SER A 136 10.87 -28.95 17.06
N ARG A 137 11.53 -29.74 16.20
CA ARG A 137 11.40 -31.21 16.18
C ARG A 137 11.90 -31.90 17.46
N LYS A 138 13.08 -31.50 17.94
CA LYS A 138 13.71 -32.09 19.13
C LYS A 138 12.96 -31.67 20.40
N ALA A 139 12.56 -30.40 20.48
CA ALA A 139 11.76 -29.87 21.57
C ALA A 139 10.41 -30.58 21.68
N ALA A 140 9.71 -30.80 20.56
CA ALA A 140 8.45 -31.56 20.55
C ALA A 140 8.64 -33.04 20.94
N SER A 141 9.79 -33.64 20.63
CA SER A 141 10.11 -35.01 21.10
C SER A 141 10.35 -35.04 22.60
N LEU A 142 11.10 -34.06 23.11
CA LEU A 142 11.40 -33.94 24.53
C LEU A 142 10.13 -33.65 25.34
N GLN A 143 9.30 -32.68 24.91
CA GLN A 143 8.01 -32.38 25.52
C GLN A 143 7.13 -33.65 25.66
N ARG A 144 6.97 -34.42 24.57
CA ARG A 144 6.20 -35.67 24.62
C ARG A 144 6.79 -36.71 25.58
N SER A 145 8.12 -36.75 25.72
CA SER A 145 8.75 -37.61 26.70
C SER A 145 8.48 -37.15 28.13
N LEU A 146 8.60 -35.84 28.39
CA LEU A 146 8.41 -35.23 29.72
C LEU A 146 6.97 -35.38 30.22
N VAL A 147 6.00 -35.11 29.36
CA VAL A 147 4.58 -35.28 29.68
C VAL A 147 4.24 -36.74 30.03
N ARG A 148 4.96 -37.72 29.45
CA ARG A 148 4.76 -39.14 29.74
C ARG A 148 5.44 -39.59 31.05
N SER A 149 6.65 -39.11 31.31
CA SER A 149 7.48 -39.57 32.44
C SER A 149 7.18 -38.85 33.75
N GLY A 150 6.63 -37.63 33.68
CA GLY A 150 6.48 -36.77 34.85
C GLY A 150 7.74 -35.92 35.13
N PRO A 151 7.83 -35.30 36.34
CA PRO A 151 8.87 -34.34 36.69
C PRO A 151 10.26 -34.99 36.72
N ILE A 152 11.27 -34.21 36.35
CA ILE A 152 12.67 -34.65 36.35
C ILE A 152 13.31 -34.35 37.71
N LEU A 153 14.15 -35.26 38.17
CA LEU A 153 14.91 -35.12 39.41
C LEU A 153 16.34 -34.60 39.17
N LYS A 154 17.02 -35.08 38.12
CA LYS A 154 18.40 -34.68 37.80
C LYS A 154 18.61 -34.34 36.33
N ARG A 155 19.54 -33.43 36.02
CA ARG A 155 19.93 -33.15 34.63
C ARG A 155 20.42 -34.38 33.88
N SER A 156 21.08 -35.33 34.56
CA SER A 156 21.55 -36.58 33.93
C SER A 156 20.41 -37.40 33.31
N ASP A 157 19.21 -37.31 33.86
CA ASP A 157 18.04 -38.07 33.40
C ASP A 157 17.63 -37.64 31.98
N LEU A 158 17.96 -36.41 31.58
CA LEU A 158 17.77 -35.93 30.21
C LEU A 158 18.51 -36.81 29.19
N MET A 159 19.72 -37.23 29.52
CA MET A 159 20.51 -38.09 28.65
C MET A 159 20.05 -39.54 28.72
N PHE A 160 19.82 -40.08 29.92
CA PHE A 160 19.55 -41.51 30.12
C PHE A 160 18.07 -41.90 29.97
N ALA A 161 17.14 -41.10 30.51
CA ALA A 161 15.72 -41.40 30.52
C ALA A 161 14.97 -40.77 29.33
N HIS A 162 15.41 -39.60 28.86
CA HIS A 162 14.76 -38.86 27.77
C HIS A 162 15.48 -38.95 26.42
N GLY A 163 16.61 -39.67 26.37
CA GLY A 163 17.31 -39.99 25.13
C GLY A 163 17.88 -38.76 24.40
N LEU A 164 18.21 -37.67 25.12
CA LEU A 164 18.98 -36.59 24.52
C LEU A 164 20.39 -37.08 24.16
N GLY A 165 20.76 -36.95 22.90
CA GLY A 165 22.11 -37.32 22.45
C GLY A 165 23.18 -36.48 23.15
N LYS A 166 24.35 -37.07 23.39
CA LYS A 166 25.47 -36.46 24.15
C LYS A 166 25.80 -35.02 23.72
N ASN A 167 25.92 -34.76 22.41
CA ASN A 167 26.25 -33.41 21.92
C ASN A 167 25.12 -32.40 22.17
N ILE A 168 23.86 -32.86 22.10
CA ILE A 168 22.70 -32.01 22.38
C ILE A 168 22.65 -31.70 23.87
N PHE A 169 22.92 -32.70 24.72
CA PHE A 169 23.00 -32.53 26.16
C PHE A 169 24.08 -31.50 26.55
N ILE A 170 25.29 -31.61 26.00
CA ILE A 170 26.38 -30.64 26.24
C ILE A 170 25.95 -29.21 25.84
N ASN A 171 25.23 -29.05 24.73
CA ASN A 171 24.78 -27.73 24.30
C ASN A 171 23.63 -27.16 25.15
N ALA A 172 22.75 -28.03 25.67
CA ALA A 172 21.51 -27.59 26.32
C ALA A 172 21.57 -27.56 27.86
N ALA A 173 22.41 -28.39 28.48
CA ALA A 173 22.31 -28.69 29.92
C ALA A 173 22.41 -27.47 30.83
N GLY A 174 23.26 -26.49 30.50
CA GLY A 174 23.42 -25.26 31.30
C GLY A 174 22.18 -24.35 31.30
N PHE A 175 21.29 -24.51 30.32
CA PHE A 175 20.10 -23.68 30.14
C PHE A 175 18.82 -24.34 30.66
N LEU A 176 18.85 -25.66 30.89
CA LEU A 176 17.72 -26.43 31.41
C LEU A 176 17.79 -26.48 32.93
N ARG A 177 16.90 -25.76 33.61
CA ARG A 177 16.79 -25.73 35.06
C ARG A 177 15.93 -26.90 35.54
N VAL A 178 16.43 -27.64 36.54
CA VAL A 178 15.67 -28.69 37.22
C VAL A 178 15.47 -28.25 38.67
N ARG A 179 14.32 -27.62 38.95
CA ARG A 179 13.97 -27.25 40.32
C ARG A 179 13.21 -28.39 40.98
N GLN A 180 13.69 -28.89 42.11
CA GLN A 180 12.93 -29.84 42.92
C GLN A 180 11.95 -29.08 43.81
N SER A 181 10.65 -29.27 43.60
CA SER A 181 9.60 -28.80 44.50
C SER A 181 9.44 -29.79 45.66
N GLY A 182 9.14 -29.29 46.86
CA GLY A 182 9.25 -29.97 48.16
C GLY A 182 8.46 -31.27 48.41
N LEU A 183 7.98 -31.99 47.38
CA LEU A 183 7.40 -33.33 47.52
C LEU A 183 8.43 -34.47 47.55
N SER A 184 9.68 -34.24 47.13
CA SER A 184 10.72 -35.29 47.10
C SER A 184 11.62 -35.34 48.35
N SER A 185 11.35 -34.52 49.37
CA SER A 185 12.19 -34.40 50.57
C SER A 185 12.20 -35.62 51.50
N ILE A 186 11.53 -36.73 51.15
CA ILE A 186 11.41 -37.89 52.04
C ILE A 186 12.40 -39.01 51.69
N ASN A 187 12.89 -39.12 50.45
CA ASN A 187 13.85 -40.18 50.10
C ASN A 187 14.76 -39.74 48.94
N THR A 188 15.99 -39.30 49.22
CA THR A 188 17.23 -39.65 48.45
C THR A 188 18.41 -38.77 48.86
N ASN A 189 19.53 -39.41 49.22
CA ASN A 189 20.79 -38.82 49.65
C ASN A 189 21.57 -38.03 48.56
N PHE A 190 20.93 -37.46 47.53
CA PHE A 190 21.66 -36.80 46.45
C PHE A 190 20.83 -35.69 45.78
N ILE A 191 20.64 -34.58 46.49
CA ILE A 191 20.14 -33.32 45.91
C ILE A 191 21.34 -32.63 45.25
N ASP A 192 21.29 -32.44 43.94
CA ASP A 192 22.31 -31.64 43.23
C ASP A 192 21.83 -30.19 43.15
N PHE A 193 22.20 -29.38 44.14
CA PHE A 193 21.86 -27.95 44.18
C PHE A 193 22.37 -27.17 42.95
N LEU A 194 23.32 -27.73 42.19
CA LEU A 194 23.87 -27.12 40.98
C LEU A 194 22.95 -27.30 39.76
N ASP A 195 22.01 -28.25 39.78
CA ASP A 195 20.98 -28.38 38.72
C ASP A 195 19.97 -27.20 38.73
N ASP A 196 19.90 -26.49 39.86
CA ASP A 196 19.14 -25.24 40.05
C ASP A 196 19.97 -23.98 39.72
N THR A 197 21.06 -24.12 38.97
CA THR A 197 21.97 -23.02 38.58
C THR A 197 22.32 -23.07 37.09
N ARG A 198 22.83 -21.97 36.52
CA ARG A 198 23.35 -21.97 35.13
C ARG A 198 24.69 -22.68 34.98
N ILE A 199 25.28 -23.20 36.07
CA ILE A 199 26.55 -23.91 36.02
C ILE A 199 26.35 -25.16 35.15
N HIS A 200 27.23 -25.34 34.17
CA HIS A 200 27.19 -26.49 33.28
C HIS A 200 27.70 -27.75 34.01
N PRO A 201 27.14 -28.96 33.77
CA PRO A 201 27.59 -30.19 34.43
C PRO A 201 29.08 -30.50 34.29
N GLN A 202 29.74 -30.03 33.22
CA GLN A 202 31.19 -30.16 33.03
C GLN A 202 32.00 -29.42 34.11
N SER A 203 31.45 -28.36 34.69
CA SER A 203 32.11 -27.48 35.67
C SER A 203 31.63 -27.73 37.10
N TYR A 204 30.81 -28.77 37.35
CA TYR A 204 30.35 -29.10 38.70
C TYR A 204 31.50 -29.39 39.65
N HIS A 205 32.50 -30.14 39.17
CA HIS A 205 33.70 -30.41 39.96
C HIS A 205 34.44 -29.12 40.35
N ASP A 206 34.52 -28.13 39.45
CA ASP A 206 35.14 -26.85 39.76
C ASP A 206 34.32 -26.01 40.74
N ALA A 207 32.99 -25.98 40.56
CA ALA A 207 32.10 -25.24 41.46
C ALA A 207 32.13 -25.79 42.89
N VAL A 208 32.16 -27.10 43.05
CA VAL A 208 32.24 -27.75 44.35
C VAL A 208 33.59 -27.51 45.02
N ASN A 209 34.69 -27.58 44.27
CA ASN A 209 36.02 -27.28 44.81
C ASN A 209 36.16 -25.80 45.20
N PHE A 210 35.63 -24.90 44.37
CA PHE A 210 35.59 -23.46 44.69
C PHE A 210 34.81 -23.21 45.98
N ALA A 211 33.64 -23.83 46.13
CA ALA A 211 32.87 -23.76 47.37
C ALA A 211 33.69 -24.29 48.57
N LYS A 212 34.30 -25.46 48.44
CA LYS A 212 35.11 -26.04 49.52
C LYS A 212 36.28 -25.13 49.93
N ASP A 213 37.01 -24.58 48.96
CA ASP A 213 38.17 -23.71 49.21
C ASP A 213 37.76 -22.44 49.98
N VAL A 214 36.68 -21.77 49.56
CA VAL A 214 36.16 -20.57 50.24
C VAL A 214 35.72 -20.88 51.67
N LEU A 215 35.10 -22.04 51.90
CA LEU A 215 34.68 -22.44 53.24
C LEU A 215 35.87 -22.73 54.16
N GLN A 216 36.96 -23.30 53.62
CA GLN A 216 38.17 -23.61 54.38
C GLN A 216 38.93 -22.33 54.80
N GLU A 217 39.04 -21.35 53.90
CA GLU A 217 39.70 -20.07 54.19
C GLU A 217 39.02 -19.31 55.35
N HIS A 218 37.69 -19.40 55.45
CA HIS A 218 36.89 -18.76 56.49
C HIS A 218 36.65 -19.61 57.74
N GLY A 219 37.46 -20.65 57.99
CA GLY A 219 37.46 -21.42 59.24
C GLY A 219 36.41 -22.54 59.33
N GLY A 220 35.91 -23.03 58.20
CA GLY A 220 35.06 -24.22 58.14
C GLY A 220 35.82 -25.54 58.41
N CYS A 221 35.08 -26.60 58.76
CA CYS A 221 35.66 -27.92 59.05
C CYS A 221 36.30 -28.53 57.78
N SER A 222 37.46 -29.18 57.89
CA SER A 222 38.16 -29.81 56.75
C SER A 222 37.41 -31.00 56.14
N ASP A 223 36.53 -31.62 56.94
CA ASP A 223 35.90 -32.90 56.68
C ASP A 223 34.45 -32.77 56.16
N VAL A 224 34.08 -31.61 55.65
CA VAL A 224 32.76 -31.42 55.02
C VAL A 224 32.73 -32.16 53.69
N GLU A 225 31.77 -33.08 53.52
CA GLU A 225 31.54 -33.74 52.23
C GLU A 225 31.29 -32.70 51.14
N LEU A 226 31.83 -32.95 49.95
CA LEU A 226 31.77 -32.09 48.77
C LEU A 226 30.34 -31.57 48.46
N VAL A 227 29.32 -32.40 48.68
CA VAL A 227 27.91 -32.06 48.42
C VAL A 227 27.36 -31.07 49.46
N MET A 228 27.73 -31.21 50.73
CA MET A 228 27.30 -30.29 51.80
C MET A 228 27.95 -28.91 51.69
N ALA A 229 29.13 -28.80 51.07
CA ALA A 229 29.83 -27.53 50.91
C ALA A 229 29.01 -26.50 50.11
N VAL A 230 28.30 -26.95 49.06
CA VAL A 230 27.48 -26.07 48.21
C VAL A 230 26.27 -25.54 48.98
N GLU A 231 25.61 -26.40 49.78
CA GLU A 231 24.46 -26.00 50.59
C GLU A 231 24.83 -24.93 51.62
N ILE A 232 25.91 -25.16 52.38
CA ILE A 232 26.41 -24.24 53.40
C ILE A 232 26.79 -22.88 52.79
N ILE A 233 27.36 -22.87 51.59
CA ILE A 233 27.77 -21.63 50.92
C ILE A 233 26.59 -20.85 50.34
N ARG A 234 25.55 -21.54 49.85
CA ARG A 234 24.31 -20.86 49.45
C ARG A 234 23.64 -20.19 50.65
N GLU A 235 23.68 -20.80 51.83
CA GLU A 235 23.21 -20.18 53.08
C GLU A 235 24.09 -18.99 53.50
N LYS A 236 25.42 -19.10 53.33
CA LYS A 236 26.41 -18.05 53.66
C LYS A 236 26.89 -17.29 52.42
N SER A 237 25.94 -16.81 51.62
CA SER A 237 26.23 -16.12 50.34
C SER A 237 27.09 -14.85 50.46
N ASP A 238 27.15 -14.23 51.64
CA ASP A 238 27.98 -13.04 51.87
C ASP A 238 29.48 -13.32 51.80
N LEU A 239 29.92 -14.54 52.12
CA LEU A 239 31.32 -14.93 52.03
C LEU A 239 31.81 -14.86 50.57
N LEU A 240 30.97 -15.30 49.63
CA LEU A 240 31.31 -15.28 48.21
C LEU A 240 31.51 -13.86 47.68
N LYS A 241 30.78 -12.85 48.19
CA LYS A 241 30.86 -11.47 47.68
C LYS A 241 32.26 -10.89 47.82
N VAL A 242 32.96 -11.23 48.91
CA VAL A 242 34.28 -10.69 49.28
C VAL A 242 35.42 -11.32 48.47
N VAL A 243 35.27 -12.57 48.02
CA VAL A 243 36.33 -13.32 47.32
C VAL A 243 36.69 -12.68 45.98
N ASP A 244 37.97 -12.41 45.74
CA ASP A 244 38.49 -12.02 44.42
C ASP A 244 38.80 -13.26 43.58
N ILE A 245 38.11 -13.39 42.45
CA ILE A 245 38.25 -14.52 41.54
C ILE A 245 39.58 -14.46 40.78
N HIS A 246 40.13 -13.27 40.55
CA HIS A 246 41.42 -13.14 39.87
C HIS A 246 42.53 -13.81 40.68
N GLU A 247 42.59 -13.49 41.98
CA GLU A 247 43.58 -14.05 42.91
C GLU A 247 43.41 -15.57 43.05
N TYR A 248 42.16 -16.02 43.26
CA TYR A 248 41.85 -17.46 43.33
C TYR A 248 42.26 -18.22 42.05
N ALA A 249 41.96 -17.65 40.88
CA ALA A 249 42.29 -18.28 39.60
C ALA A 249 43.80 -18.33 39.35
N GLU A 250 44.56 -17.36 39.85
CA GLU A 250 46.02 -17.34 39.78
C GLU A 250 46.62 -18.40 40.71
N GLU A 251 46.18 -18.47 41.97
CA GLU A 251 46.64 -19.45 42.96
C GLU A 251 46.43 -20.89 42.48
N LYS A 252 45.26 -21.18 41.89
CA LYS A 252 44.90 -22.52 41.41
C LYS A 252 45.36 -22.80 39.97
N SER A 253 46.12 -21.89 39.35
CA SER A 253 46.57 -21.99 37.94
C SER A 253 45.43 -22.20 36.93
N LYS A 254 44.27 -21.59 37.20
CA LYS A 254 43.00 -21.70 36.46
C LYS A 254 42.59 -20.41 35.73
N LEU A 255 43.56 -19.54 35.41
CA LEU A 255 43.31 -18.26 34.71
C LEU A 255 42.53 -18.41 33.38
N HIS A 256 42.65 -19.55 32.69
CA HIS A 256 41.95 -19.81 31.43
C HIS A 256 40.43 -20.05 31.57
N ILE A 257 39.92 -20.26 32.79
CA ILE A 257 38.49 -20.40 33.11
C ILE A 257 38.00 -19.31 34.08
N LYS A 258 38.69 -18.18 34.15
CA LYS A 258 38.39 -17.08 35.08
C LYS A 258 36.94 -16.59 34.92
N GLU A 259 36.47 -16.42 33.69
CA GLU A 259 35.11 -15.99 33.39
C GLU A 259 34.09 -17.03 33.87
N THR A 260 34.37 -18.32 33.66
CA THR A 260 33.52 -19.42 34.15
C THR A 260 33.48 -19.47 35.68
N LEU A 261 34.60 -19.22 36.37
CA LEU A 261 34.64 -19.10 37.83
C LEU A 261 33.83 -17.89 38.32
N ASN A 262 33.82 -16.79 37.56
CA ASN A 262 32.99 -15.64 37.86
C ASN A 262 31.50 -15.95 37.72
N ASP A 263 31.11 -16.64 36.64
CA ASP A 263 29.74 -17.12 36.48
C ASP A 263 29.35 -18.10 37.58
N ILE A 264 30.24 -19.02 37.97
CA ILE A 264 30.03 -19.94 39.10
C ILE A 264 29.80 -19.16 40.40
N LYS A 265 30.63 -18.16 40.71
CA LYS A 265 30.46 -17.30 41.90
C LYS A 265 29.08 -16.65 41.91
N LEU A 266 28.67 -16.04 40.79
CA LEU A 266 27.38 -15.36 40.68
C LEU A 266 26.21 -16.33 40.86
N GLU A 267 26.28 -17.51 40.26
CA GLU A 267 25.23 -18.53 40.33
C GLU A 267 25.18 -19.24 41.69
N LEU A 268 26.31 -19.35 42.42
CA LEU A 268 26.32 -19.83 43.81
C LEU A 268 25.73 -18.80 44.78
N ILE A 269 25.85 -17.49 44.50
CA ILE A 269 25.16 -16.44 45.25
C ILE A 269 23.65 -16.52 45.00
N GLU A 270 23.25 -16.50 43.73
CA GLU A 270 21.83 -16.56 43.33
C GLU A 270 21.66 -17.41 42.06
N GLY A 271 21.22 -18.66 42.25
CA GLY A 271 21.00 -19.61 41.16
C GLY A 271 19.88 -19.17 40.23
N PHE A 272 20.17 -19.10 38.92
CA PHE A 272 19.25 -18.59 37.90
C PHE A 272 18.66 -17.21 38.24
N GLY A 273 19.48 -16.29 38.77
CA GLY A 273 19.08 -14.89 38.99
C GLY A 273 18.52 -14.25 37.71
N GLU A 274 17.51 -13.39 37.86
CA GLU A 274 16.85 -12.72 36.74
C GLU A 274 17.78 -11.68 36.11
N ARG A 275 18.20 -11.92 34.86
CA ARG A 275 19.14 -11.05 34.13
C ARG A 275 18.42 -10.05 33.22
N ARG A 276 17.12 -10.19 33.01
CA ARG A 276 16.33 -9.25 32.19
C ARG A 276 16.11 -7.93 32.92
N LYS A 277 15.78 -6.91 32.14
CA LYS A 277 15.31 -5.63 32.70
C LYS A 277 14.08 -5.87 33.55
N ARG A 278 14.04 -5.25 34.73
CA ARG A 278 12.85 -5.26 35.58
C ARG A 278 11.68 -4.66 34.80
N TYR A 279 10.50 -5.24 34.97
CA TYR A 279 9.27 -4.70 34.41
C TYR A 279 9.04 -3.27 34.89
N VAL A 280 8.70 -2.38 33.95
CA VAL A 280 8.33 -0.99 34.19
C VAL A 280 6.91 -0.82 33.66
N GLU A 281 6.04 -0.24 34.49
CA GLU A 281 4.67 0.05 34.08
C GLU A 281 4.67 1.06 32.91
N PRO A 282 3.73 0.93 31.96
CA PRO A 282 3.64 1.86 30.83
C PRO A 282 3.54 3.30 31.31
N ASN A 283 4.28 4.20 30.66
CA ASN A 283 4.13 5.61 30.96
C ASN A 283 2.81 6.14 30.35
N GLN A 284 2.40 7.34 30.75
CA GLN A 284 1.19 7.99 30.25
C GLN A 284 1.16 8.12 28.71
N ASP A 285 2.34 8.22 28.10
CA ASP A 285 2.53 8.29 26.66
C ASP A 285 2.30 6.93 25.99
N ASP A 286 2.82 5.87 26.60
CA ASP A 286 2.60 4.50 26.14
C ASP A 286 1.13 4.11 26.27
N GLU A 287 0.48 4.46 27.38
CA GLU A 287 -0.96 4.27 27.57
C GLU A 287 -1.79 4.98 26.50
N PHE A 288 -1.41 6.22 26.16
CA PHE A 288 -2.05 6.97 25.11
C PHE A 288 -1.92 6.28 23.75
N ILE A 289 -0.72 5.82 23.40
CA ILE A 289 -0.47 5.11 22.13
C ILE A 289 -1.24 3.78 22.10
N MET A 290 -1.23 3.01 23.19
CA MET A 290 -1.93 1.71 23.27
C MET A 290 -3.44 1.83 23.06
N ILE A 291 -4.07 2.89 23.58
CA ILE A 291 -5.52 3.09 23.48
C ILE A 291 -5.92 3.79 22.17
N SER A 292 -5.17 4.81 21.76
CA SER A 292 -5.51 5.61 20.58
C SER A 292 -4.99 5.03 19.26
N GLY A 293 -3.91 4.25 19.30
CA GLY A 293 -3.17 3.81 18.12
C GLY A 293 -2.39 4.93 17.40
N GLU A 294 -2.44 6.16 17.91
CA GLU A 294 -1.76 7.32 17.34
C GLU A 294 -0.35 7.44 17.91
N THR A 295 0.64 7.58 17.02
CA THR A 295 2.04 7.84 17.43
C THR A 295 2.25 9.33 17.68
N GLU A 296 3.31 9.67 18.43
CA GLU A 296 3.70 11.07 18.62
C GLU A 296 4.01 11.77 17.29
N GLU A 297 4.49 11.02 16.30
CA GLU A 297 4.66 11.54 14.95
C GLU A 297 3.31 11.90 14.32
N ALA A 298 2.30 11.04 14.41
CA ALA A 298 0.99 11.31 13.80
C ALA A 298 0.27 12.49 14.47
N LEU A 299 0.30 12.53 15.80
CA LEU A 299 -0.43 13.50 16.63
C LEU A 299 0.52 14.28 17.56
N SER A 300 1.31 15.18 16.96
CA SER A 300 2.12 16.16 17.71
C SER A 300 1.47 17.55 17.73
N GLU A 301 1.91 18.38 18.69
CA GLU A 301 1.56 19.80 18.72
C GLU A 301 1.97 20.45 17.40
N GLY A 302 1.04 21.19 16.81
CA GLY A 302 1.24 21.85 15.53
C GLY A 302 0.93 21.01 14.28
N ARG A 303 0.61 19.72 14.40
CA ARG A 303 0.08 18.95 13.26
C ARG A 303 -1.29 19.45 12.83
N THR A 304 -1.58 19.44 11.53
CA THR A 304 -2.92 19.75 11.02
C THR A 304 -3.73 18.46 10.95
N VAL A 305 -4.92 18.48 11.56
CA VAL A 305 -5.83 17.34 11.67
C VAL A 305 -7.24 17.73 11.25
N THR A 306 -7.98 16.78 10.71
CA THR A 306 -9.40 16.91 10.37
C THR A 306 -10.24 16.50 11.58
N ALA A 307 -11.23 17.32 11.91
CA ALA A 307 -12.10 17.10 13.06
C ALA A 307 -13.57 17.31 12.67
N THR A 308 -14.42 16.37 13.06
CA THR A 308 -15.86 16.41 12.81
C THR A 308 -16.59 16.94 14.04
N VAL A 309 -17.41 17.99 13.90
CA VAL A 309 -18.12 18.59 15.03
C VAL A 309 -19.25 17.66 15.48
N ARG A 310 -19.19 17.15 16.72
CA ARG A 310 -20.28 16.32 17.28
C ARG A 310 -21.29 17.13 18.05
N ARG A 311 -20.83 18.09 18.85
CA ARG A 311 -21.71 18.90 19.71
C ARG A 311 -21.16 20.31 19.83
N VAL A 312 -22.01 21.30 19.65
CA VAL A 312 -21.66 22.72 19.79
C VAL A 312 -22.28 23.28 21.06
N GLN A 313 -21.50 24.04 21.82
CA GLN A 313 -21.93 24.87 22.94
C GLN A 313 -21.49 26.31 22.67
N SER A 314 -22.07 27.30 23.36
CA SER A 314 -21.77 28.72 23.10
C SER A 314 -20.27 29.06 23.19
N GLU A 315 -19.54 28.46 24.13
CA GLU A 315 -18.12 28.74 24.41
C GLU A 315 -17.13 27.63 23.95
N LYS A 316 -17.63 26.43 23.63
CA LYS A 316 -16.79 25.33 23.14
C LYS A 316 -17.53 24.40 22.18
N ALA A 317 -16.82 23.89 21.18
CA ALA A 317 -17.27 22.80 20.33
C ALA A 317 -16.51 21.52 20.67
N ILE A 318 -17.24 20.41 20.79
CA ILE A 318 -16.69 19.07 20.96
C ILE A 318 -16.66 18.42 19.58
N CYS A 319 -15.46 18.10 19.13
CA CYS A 319 -15.19 17.49 17.85
C CYS A 319 -14.68 16.05 18.06
N SER A 320 -14.85 15.21 17.05
CA SER A 320 -14.27 13.87 16.97
C SER A 320 -13.22 13.89 15.87
N LEU A 321 -12.00 13.48 16.21
CA LEU A 321 -10.93 13.24 15.25
C LEU A 321 -11.21 11.93 14.49
N GLU A 322 -10.53 11.72 13.36
CA GLU A 322 -10.59 10.46 12.60
C GLU A 322 -10.09 9.26 13.41
N SER A 323 -9.15 9.49 14.32
CA SER A 323 -8.64 8.52 15.29
C SER A 323 -9.66 8.12 16.38
N GLY A 324 -10.83 8.74 16.40
CA GLY A 324 -11.85 8.53 17.45
C GLY A 324 -11.59 9.32 18.74
N LEU A 325 -10.47 10.05 18.83
CA LEU A 325 -10.17 10.93 19.97
C LEU A 325 -11.11 12.14 20.04
N THR A 326 -11.33 12.62 21.26
CA THR A 326 -12.18 13.79 21.50
C THR A 326 -11.36 15.07 21.34
N GLY A 327 -11.68 15.84 20.30
CA GLY A 327 -11.18 17.17 20.06
C GLY A 327 -12.01 18.23 20.81
N VAL A 328 -11.36 19.20 21.42
CA VAL A 328 -12.01 20.36 22.05
C VAL A 328 -11.54 21.62 21.35
N LEU A 329 -12.49 22.36 20.76
CA LEU A 329 -12.26 23.64 20.13
C LEU A 329 -12.93 24.72 20.97
N THR A 330 -12.15 25.64 21.53
CA THR A 330 -12.68 26.77 22.31
C THR A 330 -13.06 27.93 21.38
N LYS A 331 -13.91 28.83 21.86
CA LYS A 331 -14.29 30.05 21.12
C LYS A 331 -13.07 30.90 20.74
N GLU A 332 -12.12 31.00 21.66
CA GLU A 332 -10.87 31.75 21.45
C GLU A 332 -10.03 31.13 20.33
N ASP A 333 -10.05 29.81 20.20
CA ASP A 333 -9.22 29.07 19.25
C ASP A 333 -9.91 28.91 17.87
N TYR A 334 -11.15 29.38 17.69
CA TYR A 334 -11.87 29.30 16.41
C TYR A 334 -11.47 30.38 15.40
N SER A 335 -11.31 31.64 15.83
CA SER A 335 -11.01 32.78 14.96
C SER A 335 -10.05 33.76 15.64
N ASP A 336 -9.23 34.44 14.86
CA ASP A 336 -8.33 35.50 15.36
C ASP A 336 -9.12 36.69 15.95
N ASP A 337 -10.32 36.96 15.42
CA ASP A 337 -11.26 38.00 15.90
C ASP A 337 -12.22 37.49 17.00
N TRP A 338 -11.76 36.62 17.91
CA TRP A 338 -12.61 35.99 18.92
C TRP A 338 -13.39 36.98 19.81
N ARG A 339 -12.90 38.22 19.96
CA ARG A 339 -13.55 39.29 20.74
C ARG A 339 -14.83 39.85 20.10
N ASN A 340 -14.94 39.77 18.77
CA ASN A 340 -16.08 40.27 18.00
C ASN A 340 -16.94 39.13 17.42
N ALA A 341 -16.59 37.87 17.69
CA ALA A 341 -17.27 36.72 17.13
C ALA A 341 -18.58 36.40 17.88
N PRO A 342 -19.70 36.14 17.15
CA PRO A 342 -20.92 35.59 17.75
C PRO A 342 -20.66 34.18 18.31
N GLU A 343 -21.61 33.66 19.10
CA GLU A 343 -21.50 32.33 19.73
C GLU A 343 -21.14 31.24 18.70
N LEU A 344 -20.38 30.23 19.12
CA LEU A 344 -19.96 29.14 18.22
C LEU A 344 -21.16 28.42 17.56
N THR A 345 -22.31 28.41 18.25
CA THR A 345 -23.58 27.85 17.78
C THR A 345 -24.09 28.49 16.48
N ASP A 346 -23.77 29.75 16.23
CA ASP A 346 -24.25 30.46 15.03
C ASP A 346 -23.42 30.10 13.78
N LYS A 347 -22.17 29.67 13.97
CA LYS A 347 -21.21 29.42 12.88
C LYS A 347 -20.97 27.94 12.61
N LEU A 348 -21.08 27.09 13.62
CA LEU A 348 -20.81 25.66 13.52
C LEU A 348 -22.09 24.85 13.69
N ARG A 349 -22.27 23.87 12.83
CA ARG A 349 -23.34 22.88 12.94
C ARG A 349 -22.76 21.52 13.28
N GLU A 350 -23.58 20.71 13.94
CA GLU A 350 -23.24 19.31 14.19
C GLU A 350 -23.12 18.58 12.84
N GLY A 351 -22.01 17.87 12.65
CA GLY A 351 -21.64 17.20 11.40
C GLY A 351 -20.66 17.98 10.51
N ASP A 352 -20.36 19.25 10.82
CA ASP A 352 -19.39 20.02 10.04
C ASP A 352 -17.96 19.46 10.19
N ILE A 353 -17.20 19.45 9.09
CA ILE A 353 -15.80 19.01 9.06
C ILE A 353 -14.89 20.23 9.08
N LEU A 354 -14.06 20.32 10.11
CA LEU A 354 -13.11 21.40 10.32
C LEU A 354 -11.68 20.91 10.10
N THR A 355 -10.84 21.75 9.50
CA THR A 355 -9.40 21.55 9.43
C THR A 355 -8.74 22.42 10.49
N CYS A 356 -8.30 21.79 11.59
CA CYS A 356 -7.69 22.50 12.71
C CYS A 356 -6.25 21.99 12.93
N LYS A 357 -5.45 22.79 13.62
CA LYS A 357 -4.11 22.43 14.09
C LYS A 357 -4.20 21.93 15.53
N VAL A 358 -3.35 20.99 15.92
CA VAL A 358 -3.27 20.50 17.30
C VAL A 358 -2.56 21.57 18.14
N LYS A 359 -3.19 22.05 19.22
CA LYS A 359 -2.61 23.02 20.15
C LYS A 359 -1.87 22.33 21.28
N SER A 360 -2.53 21.36 21.92
CA SER A 360 -1.94 20.53 22.96
C SER A 360 -2.72 19.23 23.11
N VAL A 361 -2.04 18.18 23.55
CA VAL A 361 -2.64 16.86 23.79
C VAL A 361 -2.62 16.57 25.29
N VAL A 362 -3.80 16.50 25.92
CA VAL A 362 -3.92 16.11 27.33
C VAL A 362 -4.11 14.60 27.39
N LYS A 363 -2.98 13.89 27.50
CA LYS A 363 -2.91 12.43 27.46
C LYS A 363 -3.75 11.77 28.59
N ASN A 364 -3.82 12.36 29.78
CA ASN A 364 -4.56 11.84 30.96
C ASN A 364 -6.07 11.72 30.76
N ARG A 365 -6.65 12.52 29.86
CA ARG A 365 -8.09 12.52 29.57
C ARG A 365 -8.40 12.10 28.14
N TYR A 366 -7.38 11.71 27.37
CA TYR A 366 -7.47 11.41 25.94
C TYR A 366 -8.18 12.55 25.16
N GLN A 367 -7.87 13.80 25.51
CA GLN A 367 -8.45 14.99 24.92
C GLN A 367 -7.41 15.80 24.15
N VAL A 368 -7.78 16.22 22.95
CA VAL A 368 -6.93 17.01 22.06
C VAL A 368 -7.50 18.42 21.95
N PHE A 369 -6.73 19.43 22.31
CA PHE A 369 -7.12 20.81 22.11
C PHE A 369 -6.77 21.24 20.69
N LEU A 370 -7.77 21.78 19.99
CA LEU A 370 -7.65 22.14 18.58
C LEU A 370 -7.69 23.66 18.43
N THR A 371 -7.00 24.16 17.41
CA THR A 371 -7.03 25.56 16.99
C THR A 371 -7.29 25.68 15.51
N CYS A 372 -8.27 26.50 15.16
CA CYS A 372 -8.70 26.76 13.80
C CYS A 372 -8.36 28.20 13.35
N ARG A 373 -7.58 28.94 14.16
CA ARG A 373 -7.06 30.30 13.85
C ARG A 373 -6.28 30.35 12.54
N GLU A 374 -6.57 31.33 11.69
CA GLU A 374 -5.90 31.50 10.41
C GLU A 374 -4.41 31.85 10.58
N SER A 375 -4.08 32.65 11.59
CA SER A 375 -2.70 32.99 11.97
C SER A 375 -1.84 31.74 12.25
N GLN A 376 -2.37 30.78 13.02
CA GLN A 376 -1.64 29.56 13.39
C GLN A 376 -1.61 28.50 12.28
N ARG A 377 -2.56 28.55 11.33
CA ARG A 377 -2.52 27.75 10.09
C ARG A 377 -1.43 28.22 9.13
N ARG A 378 -1.17 29.53 9.07
CA ARG A 378 -0.10 30.10 8.23
C ARG A 378 1.29 29.90 8.78
N ASN A 379 1.43 29.78 10.11
CA ASN A 379 2.66 29.32 10.74
C ASN A 379 2.88 27.85 10.36
N HIS A 380 3.45 27.62 9.18
CA HIS A 380 4.06 26.34 8.86
C HIS A 380 5.09 26.09 9.97
N CYS A 381 4.95 24.95 10.63
CA CYS A 381 6.00 24.44 11.48
C CYS A 381 7.16 24.10 10.54
N SER A 382 7.97 25.09 10.19
CA SER A 382 9.31 24.92 9.64
C SER A 382 10.30 24.72 10.79
N GLU A 383 9.90 24.03 11.84
CA GLU A 383 10.83 23.59 12.87
C GLU A 383 11.29 22.19 12.50
N ASN A 384 12.45 22.16 11.84
CA ASN A 384 13.40 21.05 11.84
C ASN A 384 12.95 19.73 11.19
N LEU A 385 12.39 19.76 9.98
CA LEU A 385 12.88 18.74 9.05
C LEU A 385 14.32 19.12 8.76
N HIS A 386 15.27 18.32 9.23
CA HIS A 386 16.62 18.31 8.70
C HIS A 386 16.48 17.89 7.24
N VAL A 387 16.21 18.88 6.37
CA VAL A 387 16.15 18.67 4.94
C VAL A 387 17.53 18.17 4.56
N ASP A 388 17.60 16.93 4.09
CA ASP A 388 18.84 16.30 3.67
C ASP A 388 19.57 17.27 2.71
N PRO A 389 20.87 17.53 2.90
CA PRO A 389 21.66 18.35 1.98
C PRO A 389 21.54 17.94 0.50
N TYR A 390 21.19 16.68 0.22
CA TYR A 390 20.92 16.14 -1.12
C TYR A 390 19.44 16.21 -1.53
N TYR A 391 18.53 16.59 -0.64
CA TYR A 391 17.14 16.85 -0.96
C TYR A 391 17.03 18.14 -1.77
N GLN A 392 17.00 17.99 -3.09
CA GLN A 392 16.61 19.04 -3.99
C GLN A 392 15.08 19.07 -4.06
N GLU A 393 14.47 19.93 -3.25
CA GLU A 393 13.08 20.31 -3.49
C GLU A 393 13.05 20.99 -4.87
N ASN A 394 12.41 20.37 -5.85
CA ASN A 394 12.11 21.03 -7.11
C ASN A 394 11.12 22.15 -6.83
N HIS A 395 11.61 23.29 -6.35
CA HIS A 395 10.89 24.55 -6.26
C HIS A 395 10.66 25.10 -7.67
N SER A 396 9.88 24.40 -8.48
CA SER A 396 8.99 25.10 -9.38
C SER A 396 7.77 25.49 -8.55
N PRO A 397 7.50 26.78 -8.31
CA PRO A 397 6.28 27.22 -7.66
C PRO A 397 5.12 26.96 -8.64
N LEU A 398 4.61 25.74 -8.67
CA LEU A 398 3.36 25.43 -9.33
C LEU A 398 2.26 26.08 -8.49
N LYS A 399 1.81 27.24 -8.97
CA LYS A 399 0.66 27.95 -8.40
C LYS A 399 -0.52 26.95 -8.33
N PRO A 400 -1.36 27.00 -7.28
CA PRO A 400 -2.59 26.18 -7.20
C PRO A 400 -3.55 26.39 -8.38
N GLU A 401 -3.38 27.48 -9.13
CA GLU A 401 -4.09 27.75 -10.39
C GLU A 401 -3.63 26.87 -11.55
N GLU A 402 -2.38 26.41 -11.55
CA GLU A 402 -1.89 25.44 -12.54
C GLU A 402 -2.39 24.03 -12.29
N ASP A 403 -2.63 23.62 -11.04
CA ASP A 403 -3.26 22.33 -10.75
C ASP A 403 -4.76 22.30 -11.06
N LYS A 404 -5.46 23.43 -10.88
CA LYS A 404 -6.85 23.57 -11.38
C LYS A 404 -6.89 23.58 -12.90
N SER A 405 -6.01 24.34 -13.55
CA SER A 405 -5.97 24.37 -15.01
C SER A 405 -5.37 23.11 -15.65
N ARG A 406 -4.55 22.32 -14.96
CA ARG A 406 -4.14 20.96 -15.39
C ARG A 406 -5.27 19.96 -15.21
N LYS A 407 -6.08 20.07 -14.14
CA LYS A 407 -7.30 19.25 -13.96
C LYS A 407 -8.43 19.63 -14.91
N ASP A 408 -8.51 20.90 -15.33
CA ASP A 408 -9.54 21.40 -16.24
C ASP A 408 -9.12 21.38 -17.72
N LYS A 409 -7.82 21.21 -18.04
CA LYS A 409 -7.31 21.10 -19.42
C LYS A 409 -6.84 19.70 -19.82
N VAL A 410 -6.70 18.77 -18.89
CA VAL A 410 -6.70 17.35 -19.25
C VAL A 410 -8.18 17.03 -19.49
N PRO A 411 -8.61 16.68 -20.72
CA PRO A 411 -9.94 16.13 -20.91
C PRO A 411 -10.06 14.98 -19.92
N ILE A 412 -11.19 14.86 -19.22
CA ILE A 412 -11.48 13.70 -18.38
C ILE A 412 -11.51 12.47 -19.32
N GLU A 413 -10.35 11.94 -19.66
CA GLU A 413 -10.18 10.66 -20.31
C GLU A 413 -10.63 9.67 -19.27
N ARG A 414 -11.89 9.23 -19.38
CA ARG A 414 -12.37 8.10 -18.60
C ARG A 414 -11.43 6.95 -18.93
N PRO A 415 -10.58 6.49 -18.00
CA PRO A 415 -9.68 5.39 -18.30
C PRO A 415 -10.56 4.18 -18.65
N PHE A 416 -10.46 3.69 -19.88
CA PHE A 416 -11.20 2.51 -20.28
C PHE A 416 -10.69 1.32 -19.49
N LYS A 417 -11.59 0.40 -19.11
CA LYS A 417 -11.19 -0.82 -18.42
C LYS A 417 -10.57 -1.78 -19.44
N ARG A 418 -9.32 -2.18 -19.23
CA ARG A 418 -8.63 -3.21 -20.03
C ARG A 418 -9.44 -4.51 -20.00
N ARG A 419 -9.61 -5.16 -21.16
CA ARG A 419 -10.40 -6.39 -21.33
C ARG A 419 -9.52 -7.61 -21.56
N MET A 420 -10.01 -8.79 -21.18
CA MET A 420 -9.35 -10.09 -21.40
C MET A 420 -9.87 -10.72 -22.69
N ILE A 421 -9.65 -10.06 -23.83
CA ILE A 421 -10.06 -10.53 -25.16
C ILE A 421 -8.79 -10.80 -25.96
N VAL A 422 -8.62 -12.04 -26.42
CA VAL A 422 -7.50 -12.45 -27.27
C VAL A 422 -8.02 -12.58 -28.69
N HIS A 423 -7.82 -11.56 -29.52
CA HIS A 423 -8.27 -11.53 -30.90
C HIS A 423 -7.33 -10.66 -31.77
N PRO A 424 -6.99 -11.04 -33.02
CA PRO A 424 -6.05 -10.30 -33.87
C PRO A 424 -6.47 -8.83 -34.10
N HIS A 425 -7.77 -8.59 -34.27
CA HIS A 425 -8.33 -7.26 -34.52
C HIS A 425 -8.66 -6.46 -33.24
N PHE A 426 -8.41 -7.00 -32.04
CA PHE A 426 -8.70 -6.32 -30.77
C PHE A 426 -7.42 -5.88 -30.04
N GLN A 427 -7.37 -4.64 -29.57
CA GLN A 427 -6.28 -4.11 -28.76
C GLN A 427 -6.78 -3.26 -27.59
N ASN A 428 -6.16 -3.40 -26.42
CA ASN A 428 -6.47 -2.60 -25.22
C ASN A 428 -5.79 -1.22 -25.27
N ILE A 429 -6.23 -0.38 -26.20
CA ILE A 429 -5.66 0.96 -26.45
C ILE A 429 -6.73 2.06 -26.36
N SER A 430 -6.31 3.29 -26.05
CA SER A 430 -7.20 4.46 -26.01
C SER A 430 -7.64 4.90 -27.42
N ALA A 431 -8.56 5.85 -27.50
CA ALA A 431 -8.97 6.42 -28.78
C ALA A 431 -7.80 7.11 -29.50
N ASP A 432 -7.00 7.87 -28.75
CA ASP A 432 -5.85 8.60 -29.28
C ASP A 432 -4.70 7.67 -29.64
N GLU A 433 -4.46 6.63 -28.84
CA GLU A 433 -3.49 5.57 -29.15
C GLU A 433 -3.89 4.80 -30.41
N ALA A 434 -5.20 4.53 -30.60
CA ALA A 434 -5.70 3.90 -31.84
C ALA A 434 -5.50 4.78 -33.07
N ILE A 435 -5.70 6.10 -32.93
CA ILE A 435 -5.42 7.07 -34.00
C ILE A 435 -3.93 7.09 -34.34
N GLN A 436 -3.05 7.07 -33.33
CA GLN A 436 -1.60 7.00 -33.53
C GLN A 436 -1.19 5.69 -34.21
N PHE A 437 -1.74 4.56 -33.77
CA PHE A 437 -1.49 3.24 -34.36
C PHE A 437 -1.93 3.15 -35.82
N LEU A 438 -3.08 3.73 -36.16
CA LEU A 438 -3.58 3.74 -37.54
C LEU A 438 -2.88 4.79 -38.41
N LYS A 439 -2.23 5.80 -37.84
CA LYS A 439 -1.57 6.88 -38.59
C LYS A 439 -0.60 6.36 -39.64
N GLU A 440 0.22 5.37 -39.27
CA GLU A 440 1.25 4.77 -40.14
C GLU A 440 0.70 3.73 -41.14
N LYS A 441 -0.55 3.30 -40.97
CA LYS A 441 -1.19 2.25 -41.79
C LYS A 441 -1.91 2.79 -43.03
N LEU A 442 -2.28 1.90 -43.96
CA LEU A 442 -3.01 2.26 -45.18
C LEU A 442 -4.49 2.60 -44.90
N PRO A 443 -5.14 3.44 -45.73
CA PRO A 443 -6.59 3.65 -45.68
C PRO A 443 -7.37 2.33 -45.85
N GLY A 444 -8.36 2.12 -44.97
CA GLY A 444 -9.12 0.88 -44.88
C GLY A 444 -8.69 -0.05 -43.74
N GLU A 445 -7.56 0.21 -43.09
CA GLU A 445 -7.15 -0.55 -41.90
C GLU A 445 -8.02 -0.19 -40.69
N SER A 446 -8.36 -1.21 -39.88
CA SER A 446 -9.26 -1.06 -38.74
C SER A 446 -8.72 -1.71 -37.46
N VAL A 447 -9.14 -1.20 -36.31
CA VAL A 447 -8.84 -1.77 -34.99
C VAL A 447 -10.06 -1.67 -34.08
N VAL A 448 -10.35 -2.74 -33.35
CA VAL A 448 -11.38 -2.76 -32.31
C VAL A 448 -10.71 -2.50 -30.97
N ARG A 449 -11.27 -1.59 -30.18
CA ARG A 449 -10.76 -1.20 -28.86
C ARG A 449 -11.87 -1.14 -27.81
N PRO A 450 -11.54 -1.15 -26.52
CA PRO A 450 -12.50 -0.85 -25.46
C PRO A 450 -13.18 0.52 -25.67
N SER A 451 -14.49 0.58 -25.42
CA SER A 451 -15.23 1.83 -25.47
C SER A 451 -15.13 2.60 -24.14
N SER A 452 -15.08 3.93 -24.23
CA SER A 452 -15.19 4.85 -23.08
C SER A 452 -16.63 4.92 -22.53
N ARG A 453 -17.62 4.40 -23.27
CA ARG A 453 -19.04 4.35 -22.86
C ARG A 453 -19.32 3.29 -21.80
N GLY A 454 -18.43 2.32 -21.62
CA GLY A 454 -18.52 1.34 -20.54
C GLY A 454 -18.24 -0.10 -20.98
N PRO A 455 -18.38 -1.07 -20.05
CA PRO A 455 -18.01 -2.46 -20.28
C PRO A 455 -18.98 -3.23 -21.21
N LEU A 456 -20.08 -2.60 -21.62
CA LEU A 456 -21.05 -3.19 -22.55
C LEU A 456 -20.82 -2.76 -24.01
N PHE A 457 -19.78 -1.96 -24.27
CA PHE A 457 -19.51 -1.43 -25.59
C PHE A 457 -18.04 -1.66 -25.98
N LEU A 458 -17.83 -1.95 -27.25
CA LEU A 458 -16.56 -1.87 -27.95
C LEU A 458 -16.65 -0.76 -29.00
N THR A 459 -15.52 -0.20 -29.40
CA THR A 459 -15.50 0.81 -30.47
C THR A 459 -14.57 0.33 -31.58
N LEU A 460 -15.11 0.22 -32.78
CA LEU A 460 -14.38 -0.04 -34.02
C LEU A 460 -13.88 1.29 -34.58
N THR A 461 -12.57 1.40 -34.80
CA THR A 461 -11.94 2.58 -35.42
C THR A 461 -11.40 2.20 -36.78
N LEU A 462 -11.84 2.90 -37.83
CA LEU A 462 -11.46 2.69 -39.23
C LEU A 462 -10.73 3.92 -39.78
N LYS A 463 -9.60 3.73 -40.45
CA LYS A 463 -8.89 4.81 -41.16
C LYS A 463 -9.55 5.05 -42.52
N ILE A 464 -10.16 6.22 -42.72
CA ILE A 464 -10.78 6.61 -44.00
C ILE A 464 -9.73 7.25 -44.92
N SER A 465 -8.95 8.19 -44.38
CA SER A 465 -7.85 8.86 -45.06
C SER A 465 -6.86 9.41 -44.04
N ASP A 466 -5.74 9.97 -44.50
CA ASP A 466 -4.78 10.60 -43.59
C ASP A 466 -5.44 11.76 -42.82
N GLY A 467 -5.41 11.66 -41.49
CA GLY A 467 -6.04 12.62 -40.60
C GLY A 467 -7.56 12.49 -40.43
N VAL A 468 -8.21 11.48 -41.03
CA VAL A 468 -9.65 11.24 -40.88
C VAL A 468 -9.91 9.78 -40.48
N TYR A 469 -10.39 9.61 -39.24
CA TYR A 469 -10.72 8.32 -38.64
C TYR A 469 -12.21 8.30 -38.31
N ALA A 470 -12.87 7.20 -38.59
CA ALA A 470 -14.27 6.99 -38.26
C ALA A 470 -14.39 5.98 -37.11
N HIS A 471 -15.19 6.32 -36.11
CA HIS A 471 -15.45 5.48 -34.95
C HIS A 471 -16.89 4.96 -35.01
N LYS A 472 -17.08 3.66 -34.73
CA LYS A 472 -18.41 3.06 -34.62
C LYS A 472 -18.49 2.20 -33.37
N ASP A 473 -19.51 2.43 -32.56
CA ASP A 473 -19.76 1.63 -31.36
C ASP A 473 -20.45 0.31 -31.70
N ILE A 474 -20.00 -0.74 -31.01
CA ILE A 474 -20.52 -2.11 -31.04
C ILE A 474 -21.10 -2.38 -29.65
N ALA A 475 -22.40 -2.62 -29.57
CA ALA A 475 -23.06 -2.99 -28.32
C ALA A 475 -22.94 -4.49 -28.07
N GLU A 476 -22.54 -4.88 -26.85
CA GLU A 476 -22.36 -6.27 -26.45
C GLU A 476 -23.53 -6.73 -25.58
N ASP A 477 -24.29 -7.72 -26.05
CA ASP A 477 -25.40 -8.33 -25.33
C ASP A 477 -24.98 -9.62 -24.60
N GLY A 478 -25.75 -9.97 -23.56
CA GLY A 478 -25.58 -11.22 -22.82
C GLY A 478 -24.53 -11.20 -21.71
N LYS A 479 -24.20 -10.02 -21.16
CA LYS A 479 -23.30 -9.84 -20.01
C LYS A 479 -24.07 -9.67 -18.70
N GLU A 480 -23.60 -10.34 -17.64
CA GLU A 480 -24.19 -10.22 -16.31
C GLU A 480 -23.47 -9.11 -15.53
N LEU A 481 -24.18 -8.03 -15.20
CA LEU A 481 -23.62 -6.84 -14.55
C LEU A 481 -22.99 -7.10 -13.16
N LYS A 482 -23.29 -8.25 -12.54
CA LYS A 482 -22.78 -8.65 -11.22
C LYS A 482 -21.44 -9.40 -11.28
N ASP A 483 -21.13 -10.01 -12.41
CA ASP A 483 -19.93 -10.84 -12.57
C ASP A 483 -18.80 -10.07 -13.25
N ILE A 484 -17.77 -9.71 -12.48
CA ILE A 484 -16.60 -8.95 -12.95
C ILE A 484 -15.88 -9.68 -14.11
N THR A 485 -15.83 -11.01 -14.07
CA THR A 485 -15.20 -11.84 -15.12
C THR A 485 -15.99 -11.82 -16.43
N SER A 486 -17.32 -11.79 -16.36
CA SER A 486 -18.19 -11.69 -17.54
C SER A 486 -18.05 -10.33 -18.24
N LEU A 487 -17.84 -9.26 -17.46
CA LEU A 487 -17.61 -7.91 -17.96
C LEU A 487 -16.22 -7.74 -18.60
N LEU A 488 -15.26 -8.63 -18.37
CA LEU A 488 -13.93 -8.56 -18.98
C LEU A 488 -13.83 -9.38 -20.28
N ARG A 489 -14.77 -10.30 -20.53
CA ARG A 489 -14.87 -11.11 -21.75
C ARG A 489 -15.77 -10.45 -22.79
N ILE A 490 -15.71 -10.96 -24.01
CA ILE A 490 -16.62 -10.57 -25.10
C ILE A 490 -18.06 -11.02 -24.79
N GLY A 491 -19.05 -10.22 -25.20
CA GLY A 491 -20.47 -10.58 -25.09
C GLY A 491 -20.85 -11.78 -25.95
N LYS A 492 -22.02 -12.39 -25.69
CA LYS A 492 -22.51 -13.53 -26.48
C LYS A 492 -22.99 -13.11 -27.87
N LYS A 493 -23.41 -11.85 -28.02
CA LYS A 493 -23.85 -11.26 -29.29
C LYS A 493 -23.38 -9.82 -29.38
N LEU A 494 -22.99 -9.41 -30.57
CA LEU A 494 -22.57 -8.06 -30.90
C LEU A 494 -23.63 -7.40 -31.78
N LYS A 495 -23.98 -6.15 -31.49
CA LYS A 495 -24.96 -5.37 -32.26
C LYS A 495 -24.32 -4.12 -32.81
N ILE A 496 -24.47 -3.91 -34.12
CA ILE A 496 -24.05 -2.69 -34.81
C ILE A 496 -25.25 -2.19 -35.62
N ALA A 497 -25.78 -1.03 -35.26
CA ALA A 497 -27.02 -0.48 -35.81
C ALA A 497 -28.17 -1.52 -35.75
N ASP A 498 -28.68 -1.97 -36.90
CA ASP A 498 -29.79 -2.93 -37.01
C ASP A 498 -29.31 -4.38 -37.22
N SER A 499 -27.99 -4.62 -37.29
CA SER A 499 -27.40 -5.94 -37.55
C SER A 499 -26.86 -6.58 -36.28
N THR A 500 -27.08 -7.89 -36.14
CA THR A 500 -26.54 -8.74 -35.05
C THR A 500 -25.44 -9.65 -35.60
N PHE A 501 -24.37 -9.80 -34.84
CA PHE A 501 -23.20 -10.63 -35.13
C PHE A 501 -22.90 -11.51 -33.92
N ASP A 502 -22.37 -12.70 -34.14
CA ASP A 502 -22.02 -13.64 -33.08
C ASP A 502 -20.58 -13.40 -32.57
N ASP A 503 -19.62 -13.19 -33.48
CA ASP A 503 -18.19 -13.00 -33.15
C ASP A 503 -17.55 -11.79 -33.86
N LEU A 504 -16.34 -11.39 -33.43
CA LEU A 504 -15.59 -10.28 -34.04
C LEU A 504 -15.12 -10.57 -35.48
N ASP A 505 -14.85 -11.84 -35.81
CA ASP A 505 -14.52 -12.24 -37.17
C ASP A 505 -15.71 -12.00 -38.10
N GLU A 506 -16.93 -12.36 -37.68
CA GLU A 506 -18.15 -12.11 -38.45
C GLU A 506 -18.41 -10.61 -38.65
N VAL A 507 -18.12 -9.78 -37.64
CA VAL A 507 -18.16 -8.31 -37.77
C VAL A 507 -17.17 -7.84 -38.83
N THR A 508 -15.97 -8.41 -38.87
CA THR A 508 -14.95 -8.02 -39.85
C THR A 508 -15.40 -8.39 -41.26
N ASP A 509 -15.82 -9.63 -41.46
CA ASP A 509 -16.22 -10.16 -42.77
C ASP A 509 -17.50 -9.53 -43.34
N ARG A 510 -18.54 -9.35 -42.50
CA ARG A 510 -19.86 -8.87 -42.96
C ARG A 510 -20.01 -7.35 -42.92
N TYR A 511 -19.22 -6.66 -42.10
CA TYR A 511 -19.37 -5.23 -41.87
C TYR A 511 -18.14 -4.44 -42.34
N VAL A 512 -16.93 -4.80 -41.89
CA VAL A 512 -15.71 -4.03 -42.19
C VAL A 512 -15.24 -4.22 -43.63
N ASP A 513 -15.15 -5.45 -44.12
CA ASP A 513 -14.61 -5.74 -45.45
C ASP A 513 -15.42 -5.14 -46.60
N PRO A 514 -16.77 -5.18 -46.58
CA PRO A 514 -17.59 -4.47 -47.57
C PRO A 514 -17.38 -2.95 -47.51
N LEU A 515 -17.27 -2.38 -46.31
CA LEU A 515 -17.00 -0.95 -46.12
C LEU A 515 -15.65 -0.56 -46.70
N VAL A 516 -14.60 -1.34 -46.45
CA VAL A 516 -13.25 -1.11 -46.98
C VAL A 516 -13.23 -1.23 -48.50
N THR A 517 -14.00 -2.17 -49.05
CA THR A 517 -14.15 -2.35 -50.50
C THR A 517 -14.78 -1.11 -51.15
N HIS A 518 -15.88 -0.61 -50.59
CA HIS A 518 -16.54 0.61 -51.09
C HIS A 518 -15.70 1.88 -50.85
N LEU A 519 -14.97 1.95 -49.74
CA LEU A 519 -14.00 3.02 -49.49
C LEU A 519 -12.93 3.06 -50.59
N LYS A 520 -12.33 1.91 -50.91
CA LYS A 520 -11.33 1.78 -51.99
C LYS A 520 -11.93 2.11 -53.36
N GLU A 521 -13.17 1.71 -53.64
CA GLU A 521 -13.90 2.07 -54.87
C GLU A 521 -14.04 3.60 -55.01
N MET A 522 -14.41 4.29 -53.93
CA MET A 522 -14.58 5.74 -53.92
C MET A 522 -13.25 6.50 -54.06
N LEU A 523 -12.20 6.03 -53.38
CA LEU A 523 -10.85 6.63 -53.46
C LEU A 523 -10.24 6.48 -54.86
N ASN A 524 -10.49 5.35 -55.53
CA ASN A 524 -10.00 5.07 -56.88
C ASN A 524 -10.89 5.64 -58.00
N TYR A 525 -12.00 6.33 -57.65
CA TYR A 525 -12.91 6.86 -58.65
C TYR A 525 -12.30 8.02 -59.43
N ARG A 526 -12.50 8.05 -60.77
CA ARG A 526 -11.91 9.03 -61.71
C ARG A 526 -12.10 10.52 -61.38
N LYS A 527 -13.15 10.87 -60.62
CA LYS A 527 -13.46 12.26 -60.22
C LYS A 527 -13.24 12.49 -58.72
N PHE A 528 -12.55 11.58 -58.04
CA PHE A 528 -12.07 11.78 -56.69
C PHE A 528 -10.87 12.73 -56.68
N ARG A 529 -10.86 13.70 -55.77
CA ARG A 529 -9.81 14.70 -55.60
C ARG A 529 -9.32 14.68 -54.15
N PRO A 530 -8.05 14.31 -53.90
CA PRO A 530 -7.47 14.44 -52.56
C PRO A 530 -7.22 15.92 -52.26
N GLY A 531 -7.44 16.32 -51.01
CA GLY A 531 -7.21 17.68 -50.52
C GLY A 531 -8.30 18.15 -49.57
N THR A 532 -8.08 19.32 -48.96
CA THR A 532 -9.08 19.98 -48.13
C THR A 532 -10.26 20.47 -48.96
N ARG A 533 -11.41 20.73 -48.32
CA ARG A 533 -12.62 21.22 -49.01
C ARG A 533 -12.35 22.44 -49.90
N ALA A 534 -11.54 23.39 -49.42
CA ALA A 534 -11.18 24.60 -50.16
C ALA A 534 -10.31 24.30 -51.40
N GLU A 535 -9.32 23.40 -51.29
CA GLU A 535 -8.47 22.99 -52.41
C GLU A 535 -9.27 22.29 -53.51
N VAL A 536 -10.23 21.45 -53.13
CA VAL A 536 -11.14 20.79 -54.07
C VAL A 536 -12.02 21.84 -54.76
N ASP A 537 -12.54 22.82 -54.03
CA ASP A 537 -13.36 23.90 -54.60
C ASP A 537 -12.59 24.74 -55.60
N ASP A 538 -11.36 25.13 -55.29
CA ASP A 538 -10.53 25.94 -56.18
C ASP A 538 -10.14 25.16 -57.45
N ARG A 539 -9.85 23.86 -57.33
CA ARG A 539 -9.63 22.99 -58.50
C ARG A 539 -10.87 22.89 -59.39
N LEU A 540 -12.06 22.75 -58.80
CA LEU A 540 -13.32 22.70 -59.56
C LEU A 540 -13.66 24.06 -60.17
N ARG A 541 -13.31 25.18 -59.52
CA ARG A 541 -13.44 26.54 -60.08
C ARG A 541 -12.53 26.73 -61.31
N THR A 542 -11.29 26.25 -61.26
CA THR A 542 -10.39 26.29 -62.42
C THR A 542 -10.93 25.45 -63.58
N GLU A 543 -11.38 24.21 -63.33
CA GLU A 543 -11.99 23.34 -64.36
C GLU A 543 -13.28 23.96 -64.95
N LYS A 544 -14.03 24.73 -64.14
CA LYS A 544 -15.22 25.48 -64.58
C LYS A 544 -14.87 26.72 -65.40
N ALA A 545 -13.75 27.39 -65.09
CA ALA A 545 -13.26 28.52 -65.86
C ALA A 545 -12.77 28.07 -67.26
N GLU A 546 -12.13 26.90 -67.35
CA GLU A 546 -11.74 26.29 -68.62
C GLU A 546 -12.96 25.85 -69.45
N ASN A 547 -14.02 25.35 -68.81
CA ASN A 547 -15.22 24.85 -69.49
C ASN A 547 -16.53 25.43 -68.88
N PRO A 548 -16.91 26.69 -69.20
CA PRO A 548 -18.05 27.36 -68.57
C PRO A 548 -19.41 26.69 -68.80
N MET A 549 -19.60 26.00 -69.93
CA MET A 549 -20.86 25.33 -70.29
C MET A 549 -21.05 23.96 -69.60
N ARG A 550 -19.98 23.38 -69.03
CA ARG A 550 -20.03 22.05 -68.40
C ARG A 550 -20.34 22.17 -66.91
N ILE A 551 -21.15 21.26 -66.37
CA ILE A 551 -21.30 21.11 -64.90
C ILE A 551 -20.08 20.32 -64.41
N VAL A 552 -19.28 20.98 -63.58
CA VAL A 552 -18.08 20.40 -63.00
C VAL A 552 -18.45 19.83 -61.63
N TYR A 553 -18.05 18.60 -61.37
CA TYR A 553 -18.25 17.93 -60.08
C TYR A 553 -17.03 17.08 -59.70
N GLY A 554 -16.87 16.88 -58.40
CA GLY A 554 -15.80 16.06 -57.84
C GLY A 554 -16.18 15.53 -56.46
N PHE A 555 -15.54 14.42 -56.09
CA PHE A 555 -15.64 13.85 -54.75
C PHE A 555 -14.41 14.22 -53.92
N GLY A 556 -14.62 14.56 -52.67
CA GLY A 556 -13.57 14.81 -51.68
C GLY A 556 -13.90 14.12 -50.35
N ILE A 557 -12.94 14.13 -49.44
CA ILE A 557 -13.11 13.58 -48.09
C ILE A 557 -13.78 14.64 -47.19
N SER A 558 -14.71 14.21 -46.33
CA SER A 558 -15.24 15.08 -45.28
C SER A 558 -14.39 14.99 -44.01
N HIS A 559 -13.83 16.13 -43.59
CA HIS A 559 -13.21 16.26 -42.26
C HIS A 559 -14.24 16.59 -41.17
N GLU A 560 -15.42 17.11 -41.55
CA GLU A 560 -16.50 17.49 -40.64
C GLU A 560 -17.33 16.27 -40.19
N HIS A 561 -17.49 15.28 -41.07
CA HIS A 561 -18.27 14.09 -40.83
C HIS A 561 -17.47 12.84 -41.24
N PRO A 562 -16.69 12.22 -40.33
CA PRO A 562 -15.89 11.06 -40.66
C PRO A 562 -16.78 9.89 -41.11
N GLY A 563 -16.42 9.26 -42.23
CA GLY A 563 -17.23 8.22 -42.89
C GLY A 563 -18.21 8.73 -43.96
N ASN A 564 -18.27 10.05 -44.19
CA ASN A 564 -18.97 10.67 -45.32
C ASN A 564 -17.98 11.24 -46.34
N PHE A 565 -18.30 11.13 -47.62
CA PHE A 565 -17.64 11.84 -48.71
C PHE A 565 -18.40 13.11 -49.06
N ILE A 566 -17.69 14.13 -49.51
CA ILE A 566 -18.28 15.38 -50.00
C ILE A 566 -18.34 15.30 -51.53
N LEU A 567 -19.54 15.38 -52.08
CA LEU A 567 -19.78 15.63 -53.50
C LEU A 567 -19.90 17.14 -53.71
N THR A 568 -18.87 17.75 -54.29
CA THR A 568 -18.89 19.17 -54.67
C THR A 568 -19.25 19.30 -56.15
N TYR A 569 -20.18 20.18 -56.49
CA TYR A 569 -20.49 20.52 -57.89
C TYR A 569 -20.76 22.03 -58.09
N ILE A 570 -20.37 22.53 -59.26
CA ILE A 570 -20.57 23.93 -59.67
C ILE A 570 -21.45 23.97 -60.92
N ARG A 571 -22.65 24.53 -60.78
CA ARG A 571 -23.59 24.72 -61.89
C ARG A 571 -23.43 26.10 -62.54
N SER A 572 -23.63 27.17 -61.76
CA SER A 572 -23.55 28.57 -62.21
C SER A 572 -22.22 29.21 -61.79
N SER A 573 -22.07 29.56 -60.52
CA SER A 573 -20.88 30.25 -59.98
C SER A 573 -20.46 29.73 -58.60
N ASN A 574 -21.42 29.40 -57.73
CA ASN A 574 -21.12 28.96 -56.37
C ASN A 574 -20.97 27.43 -56.28
N PRO A 575 -19.89 26.92 -55.66
CA PRO A 575 -19.77 25.50 -55.33
C PRO A 575 -20.85 25.08 -54.34
N ARG A 576 -21.43 23.91 -54.59
CA ARG A 576 -22.44 23.27 -53.74
C ARG A 576 -21.88 21.95 -53.25
N HIS A 577 -22.11 21.64 -51.97
CA HIS A 577 -21.64 20.42 -51.33
C HIS A 577 -22.82 19.57 -50.88
N GLU A 578 -22.76 18.27 -51.17
CA GLU A 578 -23.67 17.27 -50.65
C GLU A 578 -22.86 16.11 -50.06
N TYR A 579 -23.38 15.45 -49.03
CA TYR A 579 -22.68 14.35 -48.38
C TYR A 579 -23.16 12.99 -48.90
N VAL A 580 -22.22 12.10 -49.17
CA VAL A 580 -22.45 10.70 -49.54
C VAL A 580 -21.94 9.84 -48.39
N GLY A 581 -22.82 9.10 -47.75
CA GLY A 581 -22.45 8.23 -46.63
C GLY A 581 -21.96 6.87 -47.07
N LEU A 582 -20.95 6.36 -46.38
CA LEU A 582 -20.46 5.00 -46.54
C LEU A 582 -21.29 4.02 -45.69
N ASP A 583 -21.71 2.92 -46.30
CA ASP A 583 -22.51 1.85 -45.69
C ASP A 583 -22.02 0.49 -46.21
N PRO A 584 -22.11 -0.62 -45.44
CA PRO A 584 -21.71 -1.93 -45.95
C PRO A 584 -22.52 -2.38 -47.17
N LYS A 585 -23.73 -1.83 -47.36
CA LYS A 585 -24.58 -2.09 -48.53
C LYS A 585 -24.27 -1.19 -49.74
N GLY A 586 -23.32 -0.25 -49.60
CA GLY A 586 -22.89 0.67 -50.65
C GLY A 586 -22.89 2.14 -50.22
N PHE A 587 -23.25 3.05 -51.14
CA PHE A 587 -23.22 4.49 -50.94
C PHE A 587 -24.62 5.05 -50.67
N LYS A 588 -24.78 5.76 -49.56
CA LYS A 588 -26.04 6.38 -49.19
C LYS A 588 -26.08 7.84 -49.63
N PHE A 589 -26.99 8.18 -50.53
CA PHE A 589 -27.16 9.54 -51.05
C PHE A 589 -28.65 9.88 -51.15
N ARG A 590 -29.07 11.01 -50.56
CA ARG A 590 -30.48 11.47 -50.52
C ARG A 590 -31.50 10.38 -50.11
N LYS A 591 -31.18 9.62 -49.04
CA LYS A 591 -31.98 8.49 -48.49
C LYS A 591 -32.08 7.24 -49.37
N GLN A 592 -31.39 7.18 -50.50
CA GLN A 592 -31.26 5.98 -51.33
C GLN A 592 -29.87 5.36 -51.16
N THR A 593 -29.77 4.03 -51.26
CA THR A 593 -28.53 3.27 -51.22
C THR A 593 -28.16 2.80 -52.61
N PHE A 594 -26.91 2.98 -53.02
CA PHE A 594 -26.39 2.64 -54.33
C PHE A 594 -25.22 1.66 -54.18
N GLU A 595 -25.25 0.54 -54.89
CA GLU A 595 -24.20 -0.49 -54.82
C GLU A 595 -22.85 -0.04 -55.39
N SER A 596 -22.85 0.89 -56.36
CA SER A 596 -21.63 1.39 -57.01
C SER A 596 -21.67 2.90 -57.22
N VAL A 597 -20.49 3.52 -57.23
CA VAL A 597 -20.30 4.96 -57.46
C VAL A 597 -20.89 5.39 -58.81
N ASP A 598 -20.80 4.56 -59.86
CA ASP A 598 -21.32 4.92 -61.19
C ASP A 598 -22.85 5.04 -61.23
N ARG A 599 -23.57 4.19 -60.48
CA ARG A 599 -25.03 4.27 -60.35
C ARG A 599 -25.43 5.52 -59.55
N LEU A 600 -24.70 5.84 -58.50
CA LEU A 600 -24.89 7.06 -57.71
C LEU A 600 -24.69 8.30 -58.58
N VAL A 601 -23.63 8.34 -59.39
CA VAL A 601 -23.32 9.46 -60.29
C VAL A 601 -24.39 9.58 -61.38
N SER A 602 -24.85 8.46 -61.94
CA SER A 602 -25.93 8.45 -62.94
C SER A 602 -27.24 9.01 -62.36
N HIS A 603 -27.57 8.64 -61.11
CA HIS A 603 -28.72 9.17 -60.40
C HIS A 603 -28.55 10.68 -60.09
N PHE A 604 -27.37 11.09 -59.63
CA PHE A 604 -27.03 12.50 -59.39
C PHE A 604 -27.19 13.34 -60.67
N GLN A 605 -26.67 12.87 -61.80
CA GLN A 605 -26.74 13.56 -63.09
C GLN A 605 -28.17 13.72 -63.61
N ARG A 606 -29.06 12.74 -63.35
CA ARG A 606 -30.48 12.82 -63.70
C ARG A 606 -31.26 13.74 -62.77
N ASN A 607 -30.86 13.81 -61.49
CA ASN A 607 -31.62 14.47 -60.43
C ASN A 607 -30.90 15.71 -59.85
N ILE A 608 -30.23 16.49 -60.70
CA ILE A 608 -29.55 17.74 -60.30
C ILE A 608 -30.57 18.78 -59.78
N ASP A 609 -31.78 18.80 -60.35
CA ASP A 609 -32.82 19.81 -60.09
C ASP A 609 -33.84 19.44 -59.00
N ALA A 610 -33.73 18.25 -58.39
CA ALA A 610 -34.69 17.83 -57.36
C ALA A 610 -34.62 18.72 -56.10
N PRO A 611 -35.77 19.09 -55.49
CA PRO A 611 -35.81 19.93 -54.30
C PRO A 611 -35.12 19.27 -53.10
N ARG A 612 -34.51 20.10 -52.25
CA ARG A 612 -33.67 19.69 -51.13
C ARG A 612 -34.53 19.46 -49.88
N ASP A 613 -34.28 18.36 -49.18
CA ASP A 613 -34.67 18.25 -47.77
C ASP A 613 -33.68 19.11 -46.94
N SER A 614 -34.15 20.25 -46.46
CA SER A 614 -33.39 21.08 -45.52
C SER A 614 -33.39 20.45 -44.13
N GLY A 615 -32.21 20.11 -43.62
CA GLY A 615 -31.97 19.98 -42.18
C GLY A 615 -32.21 18.60 -41.58
N LYS A 616 -31.24 17.70 -41.76
CA LYS A 616 -30.70 16.75 -40.77
C LYS A 616 -29.52 16.06 -41.44
N SER A 617 -28.37 16.00 -40.76
CA SER A 617 -27.17 15.30 -41.24
C SER A 617 -27.58 13.91 -41.73
N LEU A 618 -27.21 13.56 -42.97
CA LEU A 618 -27.39 12.20 -43.48
C LEU A 618 -26.52 11.30 -42.60
N ARG A 619 -27.14 10.53 -41.70
CA ARG A 619 -26.47 9.44 -40.98
C ARG A 619 -25.87 8.49 -42.01
N SER A 620 -24.54 8.46 -42.11
CA SER A 620 -23.82 7.32 -42.70
C SER A 620 -24.18 6.05 -41.91
N GLY A 621 -24.08 4.89 -42.57
CA GLY A 621 -24.06 3.63 -41.81
C GLY A 621 -22.87 3.59 -40.86
N PHE A 622 -21.78 4.26 -41.25
CA PHE A 622 -20.53 4.34 -40.50
C PHE A 622 -20.15 5.81 -40.18
N GLY A 623 -20.44 6.27 -38.95
CA GLY A 623 -20.21 7.63 -38.43
C GLY A 623 -20.99 7.87 -37.10
N ASP A 624 -20.58 8.86 -36.30
CA ASP A 624 -21.01 9.09 -34.90
C ASP A 624 -22.54 9.15 -34.68
N ASP A 625 -23.02 8.34 -33.73
CA ASP A 625 -24.41 8.32 -33.23
C ASP A 625 -24.57 9.12 -31.90
N ASP A 626 -23.64 10.03 -31.61
CA ASP A 626 -23.65 10.83 -30.37
C ASP A 626 -24.50 12.10 -30.50
N GLN A 627 -25.83 11.94 -30.64
CA GLN A 627 -26.82 12.98 -30.29
C GLN A 627 -28.29 12.51 -30.45
N ALA A 628 -28.66 11.36 -29.89
CA ALA A 628 -30.04 11.09 -29.47
C ALA A 628 -30.09 9.69 -28.84
N MET A 629 -30.24 9.63 -27.52
CA MET A 629 -30.85 8.56 -26.71
C MET A 629 -30.30 8.68 -25.27
N ASP A 630 -30.51 9.84 -24.64
CA ASP A 630 -30.23 10.04 -23.21
C ASP A 630 -31.54 10.44 -22.52
N ALA A 631 -32.53 9.54 -22.63
CA ALA A 631 -33.86 9.74 -22.05
C ALA A 631 -34.64 8.42 -21.89
N VAL A 632 -34.03 7.32 -21.39
CA VAL A 632 -34.79 6.08 -21.11
C VAL A 632 -34.43 5.35 -19.79
N TYR A 633 -33.34 5.67 -19.07
CA TYR A 633 -33.02 4.97 -17.81
C TYR A 633 -32.77 5.89 -16.61
N ARG A 634 -33.64 6.90 -16.42
CA ARG A 634 -33.85 7.55 -15.13
C ARG A 634 -35.34 7.79 -14.95
N ASN A 635 -36.02 6.86 -14.28
CA ASN A 635 -37.18 7.08 -13.40
C ASN A 635 -37.68 5.74 -12.83
N ASP A 636 -37.42 5.52 -11.54
CA ASP A 636 -38.35 5.06 -10.47
C ASP A 636 -37.50 4.83 -9.20
N GLU A 637 -37.74 5.33 -7.98
CA GLU A 637 -38.88 5.98 -7.30
C GLU A 637 -38.30 7.05 -6.31
N GLY A 638 -38.84 8.26 -6.12
CA GLY A 638 -40.01 8.63 -5.29
C GLY A 638 -39.63 8.76 -3.79
N ARG A 639 -39.84 9.82 -2.98
CA ARG A 639 -40.69 11.04 -2.87
C ARG A 639 -40.03 11.93 -1.77
N GLY A 640 -40.23 13.24 -1.57
CA GLY A 640 -41.08 14.29 -2.12
C GLY A 640 -41.07 15.55 -1.21
N ARG A 641 -41.74 16.62 -1.70
CA ARG A 641 -42.15 17.90 -1.04
C ARG A 641 -41.05 18.97 -0.88
N GLY A 642 -41.20 20.23 -1.31
CA GLY A 642 -42.27 20.95 -2.00
C GLY A 642 -41.99 22.47 -2.07
N ARG A 643 -42.74 23.16 -2.95
CA ARG A 643 -42.98 24.63 -3.07
C ARG A 643 -41.76 25.48 -3.51
N GLY A 644 -41.74 26.28 -4.58
CA GLY A 644 -42.80 26.89 -5.38
C GLY A 644 -42.91 28.40 -5.08
N ARG A 645 -42.30 29.25 -5.94
CA ARG A 645 -42.54 30.69 -6.26
C ARG A 645 -41.33 31.17 -7.10
N GLY A 646 -41.39 31.81 -8.27
CA GLY A 646 -42.45 32.39 -9.08
C GLY A 646 -42.05 33.78 -9.57
N ARG A 647 -42.15 34.02 -10.90
CA ARG A 647 -42.17 35.32 -11.66
C ARG A 647 -40.80 35.91 -12.04
N GLY A 648 -40.58 36.49 -13.23
CA GLY A 648 -41.50 36.87 -14.31
C GLY A 648 -40.76 37.30 -15.59
N ARG A 649 -41.50 37.34 -16.69
CA ARG A 649 -41.10 37.54 -18.11
C ARG A 649 -40.97 39.03 -18.48
N GLY A 650 -40.23 39.33 -19.55
CA GLY A 650 -40.37 40.58 -20.35
C GLY A 650 -39.79 40.43 -21.76
N ARG A 651 -40.60 40.69 -22.79
CA ARG A 651 -40.28 40.65 -24.24
C ARG A 651 -40.26 42.09 -24.81
N GLY A 652 -39.52 42.32 -25.90
CA GLY A 652 -39.74 43.41 -26.89
C GLY A 652 -38.46 43.80 -27.65
N ARG A 653 -38.22 43.38 -28.91
CA ARG A 653 -38.58 43.99 -30.23
C ARG A 653 -38.08 45.45 -30.49
N GLY A 654 -36.97 45.57 -31.22
CA GLY A 654 -36.92 46.07 -32.62
C GLY A 654 -36.73 47.57 -32.95
N ARG A 655 -35.80 47.82 -33.91
CA ARG A 655 -35.56 49.02 -34.78
C ARG A 655 -34.90 50.23 -34.07
N GLY A 656 -33.99 51.02 -34.64
CA GLY A 656 -33.40 51.16 -35.98
C GLY A 656 -33.05 52.65 -36.24
N ARG A 657 -31.84 52.93 -36.76
CA ARG A 657 -31.33 54.16 -37.44
C ARG A 657 -31.07 55.45 -36.63
N GLY A 658 -29.88 56.03 -36.87
CA GLY A 658 -29.77 57.43 -37.33
C GLY A 658 -28.84 58.41 -36.59
N HIS A 659 -27.58 58.49 -37.06
CA HIS A 659 -26.81 59.70 -37.45
C HIS A 659 -26.63 60.96 -36.56
N ARG A 660 -25.38 61.46 -36.61
CA ARG A 660 -24.84 62.85 -36.43
C ARG A 660 -24.58 63.31 -34.98
N SER A 661 -23.62 64.16 -34.66
CA SER A 661 -22.28 64.62 -35.13
C SER A 661 -21.86 65.74 -34.16
N ASP A 662 -20.57 66.11 -34.18
CA ASP A 662 -19.86 67.20 -33.45
C ASP A 662 -19.29 66.86 -32.07
N GLY A 663 -18.04 67.18 -31.75
CA GLY A 663 -17.00 67.89 -32.52
C GLY A 663 -15.77 68.18 -31.65
N SER A 664 -14.62 68.29 -32.33
CA SER A 664 -13.33 68.95 -31.98
C SER A 664 -12.61 68.53 -30.67
N ASP A 665 -11.27 68.47 -30.56
CA ASP A 665 -10.23 69.37 -31.07
C ASP A 665 -8.97 68.65 -31.59
N ASP A 666 -8.26 69.43 -32.40
CA ASP A 666 -7.03 69.21 -33.14
C ASP A 666 -5.80 68.76 -32.34
N ASN A 667 -4.88 68.03 -32.99
CA ASN A 667 -3.68 68.58 -33.63
C ASN A 667 -2.58 67.49 -33.74
N GLY A 668 -2.25 67.04 -34.96
CA GLY A 668 -0.92 67.21 -35.60
C GLY A 668 0.18 66.36 -34.93
N GLY A 669 0.61 65.23 -35.49
CA GLY A 669 1.46 65.12 -36.69
C GLY A 669 2.93 65.36 -36.31
N ASP A 670 3.95 64.63 -36.76
CA ASP A 670 4.08 63.52 -37.68
C ASP A 670 5.57 63.08 -37.56
N ARG A 671 5.86 61.79 -37.79
CA ARG A 671 7.09 61.23 -38.41
C ARG A 671 8.45 61.08 -37.69
N LYS A 672 8.94 59.83 -37.91
CA LYS A 672 10.31 59.32 -38.14
C LYS A 672 11.21 59.16 -36.90
N ALA A 673 11.56 57.93 -36.50
CA ALA A 673 12.37 56.89 -37.16
C ALA A 673 13.88 57.14 -37.13
N SER A 674 14.62 56.04 -36.91
CA SER A 674 16.08 55.89 -37.00
C SER A 674 16.85 56.42 -35.77
N SER A 675 17.98 55.90 -35.32
CA SER A 675 18.85 54.81 -35.75
C SER A 675 20.15 54.91 -34.91
N TRP A 676 20.63 53.77 -34.41
CA TRP A 676 22.07 53.39 -34.30
C TRP A 676 23.02 54.07 -33.29
N GLY A 677 23.94 53.22 -32.80
CA GLY A 677 25.29 53.55 -32.33
C GLY A 677 25.38 53.78 -30.82
N GLY A 678 26.21 53.11 -30.02
CA GLY A 678 27.48 52.44 -30.30
C GLY A 678 28.65 53.30 -29.79
N GLY A 679 29.52 52.71 -28.96
CA GLY A 679 30.82 53.26 -28.53
C GLY A 679 30.79 53.96 -27.17
N ASP A 680 31.44 53.42 -26.14
CA ASP A 680 32.85 53.65 -25.77
C ASP A 680 33.09 55.10 -25.30
N GLY A 681 33.72 55.43 -24.18
CA GLY A 681 34.52 54.70 -23.21
C GLY A 681 35.43 55.71 -22.48
N THR A 682 36.02 55.27 -21.37
CA THR A 682 37.21 55.78 -20.67
C THR A 682 37.09 56.90 -19.62
N GLY A 683 37.67 56.63 -18.44
CA GLY A 683 38.31 57.66 -17.62
C GLY A 683 38.55 57.37 -16.13
N LYS A 684 39.65 56.67 -15.80
CA LYS A 684 40.51 56.83 -14.58
C LYS A 684 39.90 56.34 -13.26
N SER A 685 40.58 55.83 -12.22
CA SER A 685 41.99 55.67 -11.79
C SER A 685 41.91 54.84 -10.48
N SER A 686 42.68 53.76 -10.31
CA SER A 686 43.91 53.71 -9.48
C SER A 686 43.73 53.33 -8.00
N TRP A 687 44.67 52.48 -7.51
CA TRP A 687 44.98 52.05 -6.13
C TRP A 687 43.93 51.13 -5.47
N GLY A 688 44.23 49.97 -4.89
CA GLY A 688 45.47 49.42 -4.32
C GLY A 688 45.22 49.05 -2.84
N GLY A 689 45.62 47.84 -2.42
CA GLY A 689 45.62 47.38 -1.01
C GLY A 689 44.62 46.25 -0.74
N ASP A 690 44.96 44.97 -0.90
CA ASP A 690 45.72 44.09 0.04
C ASP A 690 44.72 43.39 1.00
N ASP A 691 44.48 42.09 0.81
CA ASP A 691 45.10 40.96 1.54
C ASP A 691 44.35 40.70 2.88
N ASP A 692 43.96 39.49 3.27
CA ASP A 692 44.67 38.23 3.18
C ASP A 692 43.71 37.04 2.98
N GLY A 693 44.10 36.17 2.05
CA GLY A 693 43.78 34.75 2.09
C GLY A 693 45.05 33.96 2.42
N GLY A 694 44.93 32.93 3.24
CA GLY A 694 45.98 31.92 3.42
C GLY A 694 45.45 30.77 4.27
N GLY A 695 45.53 29.50 3.86
CA GLY A 695 46.14 28.92 2.69
C GLY A 695 45.72 27.45 2.59
N GLY A 696 45.68 26.93 1.37
CA GLY A 696 45.30 25.56 1.08
C GLY A 696 46.42 24.54 1.23
N LYS A 697 46.07 23.29 0.89
CA LYS A 697 46.83 22.27 0.11
C LYS A 697 46.09 20.93 0.35
N ALA A 698 45.39 20.39 -0.63
CA ALA A 698 45.89 19.62 -1.78
C ALA A 698 46.13 18.13 -1.48
N PHE A 699 45.68 17.33 -2.45
CA PHE A 699 45.99 15.93 -2.78
C PHE A 699 45.06 14.81 -2.28
N GLY A 700 44.63 13.99 -3.26
CA GLY A 700 44.28 12.59 -3.05
C GLY A 700 43.08 12.09 -3.83
N ASN A 701 43.16 12.04 -5.16
CA ASN A 701 42.20 11.31 -5.99
C ASN A 701 42.81 9.95 -6.38
N SER A 702 42.17 8.85 -6.01
CA SER A 702 42.45 7.48 -6.50
C SER A 702 41.14 6.69 -6.46
N SER A 703 40.43 6.51 -7.57
CA SER A 703 40.60 5.44 -8.56
C SER A 703 40.63 4.03 -7.96
N TRP A 704 39.51 3.30 -8.04
CA TRP A 704 39.48 1.84 -8.02
C TRP A 704 38.60 1.36 -9.19
N GLY A 705 39.27 1.03 -10.30
CA GLY A 705 38.74 0.22 -11.40
C GLY A 705 38.82 -1.27 -11.04
N GLY A 706 37.94 -2.07 -11.66
CA GLY A 706 37.76 -3.49 -11.35
C GLY A 706 38.66 -4.47 -12.08
N GLY A 707 38.29 -5.75 -11.95
CA GLY A 707 38.65 -6.84 -12.87
C GLY A 707 39.54 -7.93 -12.26
N GLY A 708 39.01 -9.17 -12.19
CA GLY A 708 39.80 -10.36 -11.88
C GLY A 708 39.00 -11.66 -11.85
N LYS A 709 38.79 -12.26 -13.02
CA LYS A 709 38.27 -13.63 -13.21
C LYS A 709 39.25 -14.68 -12.67
N ALA A 710 38.74 -15.77 -12.11
CA ALA A 710 39.41 -17.06 -12.15
C ALA A 710 38.39 -18.15 -12.51
N SER A 711 38.61 -18.76 -13.69
CA SER A 711 37.94 -19.96 -14.17
C SER A 711 38.57 -21.20 -13.54
N VAL A 712 37.75 -22.19 -13.17
CA VAL A 712 38.17 -23.60 -13.25
C VAL A 712 37.03 -24.37 -13.93
N ASN A 713 37.39 -25.02 -15.02
CA ASN A 713 36.55 -25.82 -15.89
C ASN A 713 37.13 -27.25 -15.88
N SER A 714 36.31 -28.26 -15.61
CA SER A 714 36.44 -29.67 -16.06
C SER A 714 35.27 -30.44 -15.42
N SER A 715 34.18 -30.80 -16.09
CA SER A 715 33.96 -31.57 -17.32
C SER A 715 33.86 -33.10 -17.10
N TRP A 716 32.60 -33.56 -17.12
CA TRP A 716 32.06 -34.72 -17.87
C TRP A 716 32.04 -36.15 -17.30
N GLY A 717 30.88 -36.80 -17.56
CA GLY A 717 30.63 -38.24 -17.64
C GLY A 717 29.91 -38.81 -16.41
N GLY A 718 28.66 -39.29 -16.43
CA GLY A 718 27.90 -39.96 -17.48
C GLY A 718 27.64 -41.40 -17.04
N GLY A 719 26.38 -41.83 -16.92
CA GLY A 719 26.06 -43.25 -16.68
C GLY A 719 24.71 -43.53 -16.05
N ALA A 720 23.67 -43.63 -16.87
CA ALA A 720 22.45 -44.36 -16.55
C ALA A 720 22.74 -45.87 -16.46
N LYS A 721 22.05 -46.60 -15.58
CA LYS A 721 21.73 -48.03 -15.76
C LYS A 721 20.58 -48.46 -14.86
N ASP A 722 19.58 -49.04 -15.53
CA ASP A 722 18.45 -49.78 -14.99
C ASP A 722 18.87 -51.06 -14.24
N SER A 723 18.08 -51.42 -13.23
CA SER A 723 17.79 -52.81 -12.77
C SER A 723 16.68 -52.70 -11.72
N VAL A 724 15.42 -53.00 -12.05
CA VAL A 724 14.77 -54.33 -11.98
C VAL A 724 15.19 -55.12 -10.74
N GLY A 725 14.25 -55.25 -9.80
CA GLY A 725 14.39 -56.01 -8.56
C GLY A 725 13.06 -56.14 -7.84
N ASP A 726 12.19 -56.97 -8.41
CA ASP A 726 10.93 -57.48 -7.88
C ASP A 726 11.14 -58.20 -6.53
N SER A 727 10.24 -57.97 -5.56
CA SER A 727 9.85 -58.94 -4.53
C SER A 727 8.76 -58.34 -3.62
N GLY A 728 7.51 -58.60 -3.99
CA GLY A 728 6.40 -58.50 -3.06
C GLY A 728 6.40 -59.66 -2.07
N TRP A 729 6.03 -59.39 -0.81
CA TRP A 729 5.47 -60.38 0.11
C TRP A 729 4.25 -59.76 0.79
N GLY A 730 3.10 -60.39 0.60
CA GLY A 730 1.84 -60.04 1.25
C GLY A 730 1.58 -60.80 2.53
N GLY A 731 0.39 -60.56 3.09
CA GLY A 731 -0.21 -61.27 4.21
C GLY A 731 -0.04 -60.53 5.54
N GLY A 732 -1.06 -60.29 6.35
CA GLY A 732 -2.44 -60.76 6.33
C GLY A 732 -3.18 -60.16 7.53
N ALA A 733 -4.50 -60.36 7.52
CA ALA A 733 -5.47 -59.85 8.47
C ALA A 733 -5.22 -60.21 9.94
N GLY A 734 -5.79 -59.37 10.81
CA GLY A 734 -5.93 -59.52 12.26
C GLY A 734 -6.56 -58.28 12.84
#